data_AF-A0A0G0PXC8-F1
#
_entry.id   AF-A0A0G0PXC8-F1
#
_cell.length_a   1.000
_cell.length_b   1.000
_cell.length_c   1.000
_cell.angle_alpha   90.00
_cell.angle_beta   90.00
_cell.angle_gamma   90.00
#
_symmetry.space_group_name_H-M   'P 1'
#
loop_
_entity.id
_entity.type
_entity.pdbx_description
1 polymer ?
#
loop_
_entity_poly.entity_id
_entity_poly.type
_entity_poly.pdbx_seq_one_letter_code
_entity_poly.pdbx_strand_id
1 'polypeptide(L)'
;MSDITKTQDHLDPTGEISLEAVKSRAVKGVVVLTGRTFILQIVSFSAWFFLSVFLDAREIGVFFIVSAVVNFLRYFSDIGLAAALIQKKEKVDEADLKTTFTIQQGLVILLLLFLYISAPFFQRYYSLSYEGLLLFYALGVSFLFSSLKTIPSVLLERELKFGKLVIPDVLENLVYNLTAVYFAWQGMGITSFTYAVLLRGIVGLIAIYIIRPWLPGLAFAGKSLRKLLTFGVPYQLNTFLATVKDDGMTAFLGGILGATGIGYLGWAQKWAQTPLRLFLDNVTKVTFPAFSRMQDDKKHLESSVTRSIYFVAFLVFPSIVSLLVLAPVLVEIIPRYDKWQPALLPLALVSVNVIMAVSTTQITNLFNAIGKIKITFKLMLMWTILTWLFVPFFGLRFGVNGAAFGYALVGASSVIAIYIGKRHVNFSLKYSLLNPAIASVIMAIVMLLVRNILPVNIFGLSLIALVGLAAYFAASFAIVGRSLLEDGKKSLSTLFSRFLILAGSLVWSLTMVKSGLVYNYGMGFWGPNGHDGVWHIALAQSLANGSWRMPIFSGEVIRNYHIGFDLFLAILHKLTFIPITTLYFQILPPIFGILIGYFAYHFTLRWTKSDLKAWWATFFVYFAGGWGWIITLFRNGEIGGESIFWSQQSISTLVNPPFALSLLLIFLGLSFLVKGLKTKDRRLLIIATFLFGILVQIKVYAGILALTGLSISGFLYLFQRKGITLIKVFAGALIISILIFSPVSNGVGTTLLFKPFWFLEEMVSSPDRLYWPRMASAIANYKLAGNWVKLIPAYGLLFMIFWFGNLGTRVIKEPNIFSWLKNWKNLSWVEVFTATLIVTGAIIPIFFVQSGTAWNTIQFIYYSLVFSGILAGVTFAEFIQKSKLNASVIYIIEATIIVLTVPTTFGTLMHYLPLRPPAMISNYELEALEFLSKQTDGIVLTQPYNRERAILAQPNPPRPLYLYESTAYVSAFSGKRTYLEDEVNLEITGYDWRQRGLIYLFSKAKFM
;
A
#
# COMPACT_ATOMS: atom_id res chain seq x y z
N MET A 1 39.00 -46.78 -13.19
CA MET A 1 38.51 -46.25 -11.89
C MET A 1 38.75 -44.76 -11.91
N SER A 2 37.81 -43.83 -12.02
CA SER A 2 36.35 -43.83 -12.10
C SER A 2 35.96 -42.54 -12.85
N ASP A 3 35.09 -42.66 -13.85
CA ASP A 3 34.46 -41.56 -14.58
C ASP A 3 33.86 -40.52 -13.62
N ILE A 4 34.31 -39.27 -13.73
CA ILE A 4 33.54 -38.09 -13.30
C ILE A 4 33.05 -37.42 -14.58
N THR A 5 31.98 -37.99 -15.13
CA THR A 5 31.17 -37.33 -16.15
C THR A 5 30.56 -36.08 -15.54
N LYS A 6 31.05 -34.92 -16.00
CA LYS A 6 30.38 -33.63 -15.83
C LYS A 6 28.94 -33.75 -16.34
N THR A 7 27.99 -33.87 -15.44
CA THR A 7 26.57 -33.67 -15.73
C THR A 7 26.38 -32.27 -16.30
N GLN A 8 26.21 -32.18 -17.62
CA GLN A 8 25.66 -30.99 -18.27
C GLN A 8 24.27 -30.75 -17.68
N ASP A 9 24.17 -29.70 -16.85
CA ASP A 9 22.91 -29.24 -16.29
C ASP A 9 21.86 -29.08 -17.40
N HIS A 10 20.76 -29.81 -17.23
CA HIS A 10 19.58 -29.75 -18.09
C HIS A 10 19.03 -28.32 -18.16
N LEU A 11 19.39 -27.59 -19.22
CA LEU A 11 18.98 -26.20 -19.42
C LEU A 11 17.63 -26.02 -20.13
N ASP A 12 16.84 -27.07 -20.36
CA ASP A 12 15.55 -26.91 -21.04
C ASP A 12 14.46 -27.90 -20.58
N PRO A 13 13.39 -27.45 -19.90
CA PRO A 13 12.21 -28.25 -19.60
C PRO A 13 11.13 -28.19 -20.71
N THR A 14 11.39 -27.57 -21.88
CA THR A 14 10.36 -27.36 -22.92
C THR A 14 10.06 -28.57 -23.79
N GLY A 15 10.81 -29.68 -23.65
CA GLY A 15 10.55 -30.92 -24.40
C GLY A 15 9.25 -31.65 -24.05
N GLU A 16 8.65 -31.40 -22.87
CA GLU A 16 7.50 -32.17 -22.37
C GLU A 16 6.46 -31.32 -21.61
N ILE A 17 6.33 -30.03 -21.91
CA ILE A 17 5.26 -29.25 -21.26
C ILE A 17 3.94 -29.58 -21.96
N SER A 18 3.09 -30.39 -21.29
CA SER A 18 1.75 -30.69 -21.78
C SER A 18 0.97 -29.42 -22.09
N LEU A 19 0.11 -29.46 -23.11
CA LEU A 19 -0.73 -28.33 -23.51
C LEU A 19 -1.53 -27.74 -22.33
N GLU A 20 -1.91 -28.57 -21.38
CA GLU A 20 -2.58 -28.19 -20.13
C GLU A 20 -1.66 -27.43 -19.17
N ALA A 21 -0.41 -27.85 -19.02
CA ALA A 21 0.59 -27.14 -18.22
C ALA A 21 0.95 -25.78 -18.84
N VAL A 22 1.02 -25.66 -20.17
CA VAL A 22 1.19 -24.38 -20.88
C VAL A 22 0.00 -23.46 -20.59
N LYS A 23 -1.25 -23.94 -20.74
CA LYS A 23 -2.47 -23.16 -20.44
C LYS A 23 -2.50 -22.68 -18.99
N SER A 24 -2.22 -23.56 -18.03
CA SER A 24 -2.21 -23.24 -16.59
C SER A 24 -1.13 -22.20 -16.23
N ARG A 25 0.09 -22.36 -16.76
CA ARG A 25 1.19 -21.40 -16.56
C ARG A 25 0.90 -20.05 -17.21
N ALA A 26 0.30 -20.03 -18.40
CA ALA A 26 -0.10 -18.81 -19.07
C ALA A 26 -1.17 -18.03 -18.29
N VAL A 27 -2.24 -18.69 -17.81
CA VAL A 27 -3.29 -18.05 -17.00
C VAL A 27 -2.71 -17.49 -15.70
N LYS A 28 -1.89 -18.27 -14.98
CA LYS A 28 -1.21 -17.81 -13.78
C LYS A 28 -0.26 -16.63 -14.08
N GLY A 29 0.44 -16.69 -15.22
CA GLY A 29 1.30 -15.62 -15.71
C GLY A 29 0.54 -14.32 -15.94
N VAL A 30 -0.60 -14.37 -16.61
CA VAL A 30 -1.47 -13.20 -16.83
C VAL A 30 -1.91 -12.59 -15.50
N VAL A 31 -2.38 -13.40 -14.55
CA VAL A 31 -2.81 -12.88 -13.22
C VAL A 31 -1.66 -12.20 -12.49
N VAL A 32 -0.47 -12.81 -12.49
CA VAL A 32 0.73 -12.26 -11.83
C VAL A 32 1.19 -10.96 -12.51
N LEU A 33 1.22 -10.92 -13.84
CA LEU A 33 1.60 -9.73 -14.60
C LEU A 33 0.60 -8.59 -14.42
N THR A 34 -0.70 -8.86 -14.42
CA THR A 34 -1.75 -7.86 -14.15
C THR A 34 -1.67 -7.35 -12.71
N GLY A 35 -1.44 -8.22 -11.74
CA GLY A 35 -1.22 -7.83 -10.34
C GLY A 35 0.00 -6.92 -10.18
N ARG A 36 1.13 -7.28 -10.82
CA ARG A 36 2.34 -6.45 -10.91
C ARG A 36 2.03 -5.08 -11.49
N THR A 37 1.41 -5.02 -12.68
CA THR A 37 1.15 -3.76 -13.39
C THR A 37 0.39 -2.79 -12.48
N PHE A 38 -0.63 -3.27 -11.78
CA PHE A 38 -1.41 -2.43 -10.86
C PHE A 38 -0.58 -1.85 -9.70
N ILE A 39 0.23 -2.69 -9.03
CA ILE A 39 1.12 -2.25 -7.95
C ILE A 39 2.11 -1.20 -8.47
N LEU A 40 2.73 -1.47 -9.62
CA LEU A 40 3.72 -0.57 -10.19
C LEU A 40 3.13 0.76 -10.67
N GLN A 41 1.91 0.74 -11.19
CA GLN A 41 1.21 1.96 -11.57
C GLN A 41 0.89 2.84 -10.36
N ILE A 42 0.47 2.26 -9.23
CA ILE A 42 0.26 3.02 -7.98
C ILE A 42 1.57 3.64 -7.49
N VAL A 43 2.64 2.83 -7.39
CA VAL A 43 3.96 3.33 -6.97
C VAL A 43 4.43 4.46 -7.88
N SER A 44 4.33 4.28 -9.21
CA SER A 44 4.77 5.28 -10.18
C SER A 44 3.89 6.53 -10.16
N PHE A 45 2.59 6.38 -9.90
CA PHE A 45 1.66 7.49 -9.76
C PHE A 45 2.00 8.35 -8.54
N SER A 46 2.17 7.71 -7.38
CA SER A 46 2.57 8.38 -6.14
C SER A 46 3.94 9.06 -6.29
N ALA A 47 4.91 8.37 -6.88
CA ALA A 47 6.22 8.93 -7.13
C ALA A 47 6.15 10.13 -8.09
N TRP A 48 5.35 10.05 -9.15
CA TRP A 48 5.17 11.16 -10.08
C TRP A 48 4.51 12.39 -9.45
N PHE A 49 3.54 12.16 -8.55
CA PHE A 49 2.96 13.22 -7.73
C PHE A 49 4.05 13.93 -6.91
N PHE A 50 4.83 13.20 -6.13
CA PHE A 50 5.90 13.79 -5.32
C PHE A 50 7.01 14.43 -6.17
N LEU A 51 7.42 13.81 -7.27
CA LEU A 51 8.39 14.40 -8.20
C LEU A 51 7.88 15.71 -8.77
N SER A 52 6.57 15.82 -9.07
CA SER A 52 5.96 17.08 -9.53
C SER A 52 5.91 18.16 -8.43
N VAL A 53 5.91 17.78 -7.14
CA VAL A 53 6.07 18.73 -6.02
C VAL A 53 7.51 19.26 -6.00
N PHE A 54 8.49 18.36 -6.06
CA PHE A 54 9.88 18.66 -5.74
C PHE A 54 10.68 19.23 -6.91
N LEU A 55 10.37 18.80 -8.14
CA LEU A 55 11.13 19.17 -9.34
C LEU A 55 10.41 20.22 -10.17
N ASP A 56 11.17 21.09 -10.81
CA ASP A 56 10.65 22.15 -11.68
C ASP A 56 10.39 21.67 -13.11
N ALA A 57 9.59 22.44 -13.85
CA ALA A 57 9.21 22.11 -15.22
C ALA A 57 10.44 21.90 -16.12
N ARG A 58 11.48 22.73 -15.98
CA ARG A 58 12.73 22.57 -16.75
C ARG A 58 13.40 21.23 -16.49
N GLU A 59 13.46 20.79 -15.23
CA GLU A 59 14.16 19.56 -14.83
C GLU A 59 13.44 18.33 -15.37
N ILE A 60 12.10 18.31 -15.22
CA ILE A 60 11.24 17.28 -15.79
C ILE A 60 11.33 17.29 -17.33
N GLY A 61 11.42 18.46 -17.93
CA GLY A 61 11.60 18.64 -19.36
C GLY A 61 12.91 18.06 -19.88
N VAL A 62 14.04 18.36 -19.22
CA VAL A 62 15.35 17.76 -19.54
C VAL A 62 15.25 16.24 -19.45
N PHE A 63 14.65 15.70 -18.38
CA PHE A 63 14.46 14.26 -18.24
C PHE A 63 13.67 13.66 -19.41
N PHE A 64 12.56 14.28 -19.84
CA PHE A 64 11.78 13.78 -20.97
C PHE A 64 12.54 13.85 -22.29
N ILE A 65 13.22 14.96 -22.59
CA ILE A 65 14.00 15.11 -23.82
C ILE A 65 15.11 14.07 -23.89
N VAL A 66 15.94 14.00 -22.84
CA VAL A 66 17.07 13.08 -22.76
C VAL A 66 16.60 11.63 -22.81
N SER A 67 15.53 11.28 -22.08
CA SER A 67 14.94 9.94 -22.13
C SER A 67 14.42 9.60 -23.52
N ALA A 68 13.77 10.54 -24.21
CA ALA A 68 13.25 10.32 -25.56
C ALA A 68 14.38 10.05 -26.57
N VAL A 69 15.47 10.83 -26.52
CA VAL A 69 16.65 10.60 -27.37
C VAL A 69 17.26 9.21 -27.11
N VAL A 70 17.47 8.85 -25.85
CA VAL A 70 18.06 7.55 -25.50
C VAL A 70 17.11 6.39 -25.84
N ASN A 71 15.81 6.54 -25.62
CA ASN A 71 14.80 5.53 -25.99
C ASN A 71 14.74 5.32 -27.51
N PHE A 72 14.86 6.39 -28.29
CA PHE A 72 14.93 6.30 -29.74
C PHE A 72 16.17 5.50 -30.18
N LEU A 73 17.33 5.75 -29.58
CA LEU A 73 18.54 4.96 -29.86
C LEU A 73 18.41 3.50 -29.42
N ARG A 74 17.80 3.26 -28.26
CA ARG A 74 17.56 1.91 -27.70
C ARG A 74 16.77 1.02 -28.66
N TYR A 75 15.91 1.58 -29.51
CA TYR A 75 15.19 0.81 -30.52
C TYR A 75 16.12 -0.03 -31.42
N PHE A 76 17.33 0.46 -31.72
CA PHE A 76 18.30 -0.21 -32.59
C PHE A 76 19.19 -1.25 -31.88
N SER A 77 18.94 -1.51 -30.59
CA SER A 77 19.83 -2.30 -29.75
C SER A 77 19.73 -3.81 -29.90
N ASP A 78 18.54 -4.32 -30.24
CA ASP A 78 18.25 -5.76 -30.27
C ASP A 78 18.01 -6.27 -31.70
N ILE A 79 17.63 -5.38 -32.63
CA ILE A 79 17.24 -5.72 -34.02
C ILE A 79 16.28 -6.91 -34.12
N GLY A 80 15.46 -7.12 -33.07
CA GLY A 80 14.48 -8.20 -32.95
C GLY A 80 15.04 -9.58 -32.60
N LEU A 81 16.30 -9.69 -32.18
CA LEU A 81 16.94 -10.97 -31.83
C LEU A 81 16.33 -11.62 -30.59
N ALA A 82 15.99 -10.86 -29.55
CA ALA A 82 15.32 -11.40 -28.37
C ALA A 82 13.96 -12.02 -28.71
N ALA A 83 13.17 -11.32 -29.53
CA ALA A 83 11.88 -11.83 -30.01
C ALA A 83 12.05 -13.08 -30.90
N ALA A 84 13.07 -13.11 -31.75
CA ALA A 84 13.41 -14.29 -32.56
C ALA A 84 13.80 -15.49 -31.70
N LEU A 85 14.60 -15.27 -30.65
CA LEU A 85 14.94 -16.31 -29.69
C LEU A 85 13.70 -16.83 -28.96
N ILE A 86 12.73 -15.98 -28.58
CA ILE A 86 11.48 -16.42 -27.93
C ILE A 86 10.60 -17.21 -28.91
N GLN A 87 10.52 -16.77 -30.17
CA GLN A 87 9.68 -17.39 -31.19
C GLN A 87 10.19 -18.76 -31.65
N LYS A 88 11.52 -18.98 -31.66
CA LYS A 88 12.15 -20.20 -32.15
C LYS A 88 11.56 -21.44 -31.44
N LYS A 89 10.87 -22.30 -32.21
CA LYS A 89 10.22 -23.51 -31.66
C LYS A 89 11.22 -24.61 -31.28
N GLU A 90 12.33 -24.68 -32.03
CA GLU A 90 13.40 -25.65 -31.79
C GLU A 90 14.15 -25.31 -30.50
N LYS A 91 14.89 -26.30 -29.97
CA LYS A 91 15.81 -26.09 -28.85
C LYS A 91 16.79 -24.96 -29.20
N VAL A 92 16.94 -24.02 -28.28
CA VAL A 92 17.92 -22.94 -28.40
C VAL A 92 19.25 -23.49 -27.89
N ASP A 93 20.26 -23.50 -28.75
CA ASP A 93 21.59 -23.95 -28.36
C ASP A 93 22.38 -22.80 -27.71
N GLU A 94 23.50 -23.13 -27.07
CA GLU A 94 24.33 -22.13 -26.41
C GLU A 94 24.97 -21.16 -27.42
N ALA A 95 25.15 -21.61 -28.67
CA ALA A 95 25.67 -20.80 -29.76
C ALA A 95 24.68 -19.71 -30.18
N ASP A 96 23.37 -19.99 -30.23
CA ASP A 96 22.29 -19.02 -30.47
C ASP A 96 22.32 -17.94 -29.38
N LEU A 97 22.34 -18.34 -28.11
CA LEU A 97 22.32 -17.42 -26.97
C LEU A 97 23.56 -16.52 -26.96
N LYS A 98 24.76 -17.10 -27.11
CA LYS A 98 26.02 -16.35 -27.11
C LYS A 98 26.17 -15.50 -28.37
N THR A 99 25.69 -15.95 -29.52
CA THR A 99 25.69 -15.14 -30.76
C THR A 99 24.75 -13.95 -30.62
N THR A 100 23.51 -14.15 -30.16
CA THR A 100 22.59 -13.05 -29.88
C THR A 100 23.18 -12.06 -28.89
N PHE A 101 23.72 -12.56 -27.77
CA PHE A 101 24.38 -11.72 -26.78
C PHE A 101 25.53 -10.92 -27.38
N THR A 102 26.42 -11.55 -28.17
CA THR A 102 27.58 -10.89 -28.78
C THR A 102 27.15 -9.76 -29.73
N ILE A 103 26.18 -10.03 -30.61
CA ILE A 103 25.67 -9.02 -31.54
C ILE A 103 24.98 -7.88 -30.79
N GLN A 104 24.15 -8.20 -29.80
CA GLN A 104 23.45 -7.19 -29.01
C GLN A 104 24.42 -6.31 -28.22
N GLN A 105 25.45 -6.89 -27.57
CA GLN A 105 26.48 -6.11 -26.87
C GLN A 105 27.30 -5.25 -27.84
N GLY A 106 27.64 -5.77 -29.02
CA GLY A 106 28.30 -4.99 -30.07
C GLY A 106 27.48 -3.78 -30.51
N LEU A 107 26.18 -3.97 -30.75
CA LEU A 107 25.25 -2.88 -31.09
C LEU A 107 25.12 -1.87 -29.94
N VAL A 108 25.00 -2.34 -28.70
CA VAL A 108 24.92 -1.47 -27.52
C VAL A 108 26.18 -0.62 -27.37
N ILE A 109 27.36 -1.22 -27.51
CA ILE A 109 28.64 -0.49 -27.45
C ILE A 109 28.74 0.54 -28.58
N LEU A 110 28.35 0.17 -29.80
CA LEU A 110 28.29 1.10 -30.94
C LEU A 110 27.37 2.28 -30.65
N LEU A 111 26.18 2.02 -30.10
CA LEU A 111 25.20 3.05 -29.74
C LEU A 111 25.69 3.92 -28.58
N LEU A 112 26.41 3.37 -27.61
CA LEU A 112 27.04 4.14 -26.53
C LEU A 112 28.15 5.05 -27.05
N LEU A 113 28.97 4.55 -27.98
CA LEU A 113 30.00 5.35 -28.63
C LEU A 113 29.35 6.48 -29.45
N PHE A 114 28.30 6.17 -30.21
CA PHE A 114 27.51 7.17 -30.92
C PHE A 114 26.91 8.21 -29.96
N LEU A 115 26.34 7.78 -28.85
CA LEU A 115 25.79 8.65 -27.81
C LEU A 115 26.87 9.57 -27.24
N TYR A 116 28.05 9.04 -26.92
CA TYR A 116 29.17 9.83 -26.42
C TYR A 116 29.66 10.86 -27.44
N ILE A 117 29.85 10.47 -28.71
CA ILE A 117 30.28 11.37 -29.79
C ILE A 117 29.23 12.44 -30.09
N SER A 118 27.94 12.10 -30.03
CA SER A 118 26.84 13.04 -30.27
C SER A 118 26.47 13.88 -29.04
N ALA A 119 27.04 13.60 -27.87
CA ALA A 119 26.71 14.32 -26.63
C ALA A 119 26.92 15.84 -26.71
N PRO A 120 28.02 16.37 -27.31
CA PRO A 120 28.20 17.83 -27.47
C PRO A 120 27.13 18.46 -28.36
N PHE A 121 26.65 17.74 -29.39
CA PHE A 121 25.56 18.21 -30.25
C PHE A 121 24.27 18.35 -29.43
N PHE A 122 23.89 17.32 -28.68
CA PHE A 122 22.67 17.36 -27.86
C PHE A 122 22.75 18.37 -26.71
N GLN A 123 23.94 18.53 -26.12
CA GLN A 123 24.17 19.55 -25.09
C GLN A 123 23.90 20.95 -25.62
N ARG A 124 24.41 21.28 -26.82
CA ARG A 124 24.16 22.58 -27.46
C ARG A 124 22.71 22.73 -27.93
N TYR A 125 22.19 21.72 -28.62
CA TYR A 125 20.86 21.77 -29.23
C TYR A 125 19.75 21.92 -28.19
N TYR A 126 19.84 21.23 -27.05
CA TYR A 126 18.85 21.32 -25.97
C TYR A 126 19.25 22.21 -24.79
N SER A 127 20.42 22.88 -24.87
CA SER A 127 20.97 23.68 -23.78
C SER A 127 21.02 22.93 -22.44
N LEU A 128 21.55 21.70 -22.47
CA LEU A 128 21.64 20.83 -21.29
C LEU A 128 22.66 21.37 -20.29
N SER A 129 22.29 21.38 -19.01
CA SER A 129 23.25 21.62 -17.91
C SER A 129 24.22 20.44 -17.77
N TYR A 130 25.25 20.61 -16.94
CA TYR A 130 26.18 19.52 -16.64
C TYR A 130 25.45 18.30 -16.05
N GLU A 131 24.48 18.54 -15.16
CA GLU A 131 23.63 17.50 -14.56
C GLU A 131 22.75 16.82 -15.61
N GLY A 132 22.22 17.58 -16.57
CA GLY A 132 21.46 17.03 -17.71
C GLY A 132 22.32 16.14 -18.62
N LEU A 133 23.59 16.51 -18.81
CA LEU A 133 24.55 15.70 -19.56
C LEU A 133 24.93 14.41 -18.80
N LEU A 134 25.10 14.49 -17.47
CA LEU A 134 25.30 13.30 -16.64
C LEU A 134 24.11 12.34 -16.71
N LEU A 135 22.89 12.86 -16.69
CA LEU A 135 21.68 12.06 -16.89
C LEU A 135 21.67 11.37 -18.26
N PHE A 136 22.10 12.08 -19.32
CA PHE A 136 22.21 11.52 -20.67
C PHE A 136 23.18 10.33 -20.71
N TYR A 137 24.36 10.45 -20.10
CA TYR A 137 25.31 9.33 -19.98
C TYR A 137 24.76 8.21 -19.09
N ALA A 138 24.12 8.53 -17.97
CA ALA A 138 23.57 7.54 -17.06
C ALA A 138 22.45 6.69 -17.70
N LEU A 139 21.61 7.30 -18.53
CA LEU A 139 20.62 6.58 -19.33
C LEU A 139 21.27 5.68 -20.38
N GLY A 140 22.38 6.12 -20.99
CA GLY A 140 23.23 5.26 -21.82
C GLY A 140 23.76 4.05 -21.05
N VAL A 141 24.41 4.26 -19.89
CA VAL A 141 24.92 3.16 -19.05
C VAL A 141 23.79 2.23 -18.58
N SER A 142 22.62 2.76 -18.25
CA SER A 142 21.46 1.94 -17.89
C SER A 142 20.98 1.07 -19.04
N PHE A 143 21.16 1.53 -20.26
CA PHE A 143 20.86 0.75 -21.45
C PHE A 143 21.85 -0.43 -21.60
N LEU A 144 23.13 -0.28 -21.24
CA LEU A 144 24.07 -1.41 -21.10
C LEU A 144 23.61 -2.42 -20.04
N PHE A 145 23.19 -1.95 -18.86
CA PHE A 145 22.64 -2.86 -17.85
C PHE A 145 21.38 -3.58 -18.36
N SER A 146 20.57 -2.93 -19.20
CA SER A 146 19.40 -3.56 -19.82
C SER A 146 19.78 -4.69 -20.77
N SER A 147 20.78 -4.51 -21.63
CA SER A 147 21.18 -5.53 -22.62
C SER A 147 21.78 -6.77 -21.94
N LEU A 148 22.51 -6.61 -20.84
CA LEU A 148 23.08 -7.71 -20.07
C LEU A 148 22.02 -8.65 -19.48
N LYS A 149 20.79 -8.18 -19.30
CA LYS A 149 19.66 -8.95 -18.77
C LYS A 149 18.88 -9.70 -19.84
N THR A 150 19.07 -9.38 -21.12
CA THR A 150 18.22 -9.88 -22.21
C THR A 150 18.16 -11.40 -22.27
N ILE A 151 19.30 -12.09 -22.19
CA ILE A 151 19.34 -13.57 -22.28
C ILE A 151 18.65 -14.25 -21.09
N PRO A 152 18.97 -13.95 -19.82
CA PRO A 152 18.22 -14.47 -18.68
C PRO A 152 16.70 -14.24 -18.78
N SER A 153 16.28 -13.06 -19.23
CA SER A 153 14.87 -12.74 -19.41
C SER A 153 14.23 -13.59 -20.51
N VAL A 154 14.87 -13.69 -21.68
CA VAL A 154 14.42 -14.54 -22.80
C VAL A 154 14.25 -15.99 -22.37
N LEU A 155 15.19 -16.55 -21.60
CA LEU A 155 15.10 -17.91 -21.08
C LEU A 155 13.87 -18.10 -20.16
N LEU A 156 13.65 -17.17 -19.22
CA LEU A 156 12.49 -17.24 -18.33
C LEU A 156 11.16 -17.05 -19.07
N GLU A 157 11.12 -16.20 -20.11
CA GLU A 157 9.94 -15.99 -20.95
C GLU A 157 9.61 -17.25 -21.75
N ARG A 158 10.61 -17.87 -22.39
CA ARG A 158 10.46 -19.15 -23.08
C ARG A 158 9.95 -20.27 -22.16
N GLU A 159 10.45 -20.32 -20.93
CA GLU A 159 10.01 -21.29 -19.92
C GLU A 159 8.65 -20.96 -19.27
N LEU A 160 8.02 -19.84 -19.65
CA LEU A 160 6.77 -19.31 -19.10
C LEU A 160 6.84 -19.07 -17.57
N LYS A 161 8.03 -18.75 -17.06
CA LYS A 161 8.29 -18.47 -15.63
C LYS A 161 8.06 -16.99 -15.29
N PHE A 162 6.92 -16.44 -15.71
CA PHE A 162 6.58 -15.01 -15.52
C PHE A 162 6.64 -14.54 -14.07
N GLY A 163 6.32 -15.40 -13.09
CA GLY A 163 6.44 -15.04 -11.68
C GLY A 163 7.86 -14.73 -11.23
N LYS A 164 8.87 -15.33 -11.89
CA LYS A 164 10.29 -15.01 -11.65
C LYS A 164 10.70 -13.72 -12.36
N LEU A 165 10.17 -13.45 -13.55
CA LEU A 165 10.40 -12.20 -14.30
C LEU A 165 9.82 -10.97 -13.60
N VAL A 166 8.70 -11.13 -12.88
CA VAL A 166 8.08 -10.03 -12.14
C VAL A 166 8.96 -9.50 -11.01
N ILE A 167 9.83 -10.33 -10.40
CA ILE A 167 10.61 -9.92 -9.24
C ILE A 167 11.63 -8.81 -9.58
N PRO A 168 12.54 -8.98 -10.56
CA PRO A 168 13.46 -7.90 -10.96
C PRO A 168 12.72 -6.64 -11.40
N ASP A 169 11.65 -6.81 -12.18
CA ASP A 169 10.82 -5.72 -12.66
C ASP A 169 10.20 -4.87 -11.54
N VAL A 170 9.73 -5.52 -10.46
CA VAL A 170 9.17 -4.82 -9.29
C VAL A 170 10.27 -4.11 -8.51
N LEU A 171 11.39 -4.79 -8.24
CA LEU A 171 12.54 -4.20 -7.56
C LEU A 171 13.06 -2.97 -8.32
N GLU A 172 13.21 -3.07 -9.63
CA GLU A 172 13.64 -1.98 -10.50
C GLU A 172 12.75 -0.74 -10.37
N ASN A 173 11.43 -0.92 -10.43
CA ASN A 173 10.50 0.19 -10.35
C ASN A 173 10.44 0.78 -8.95
N LEU A 174 10.52 -0.04 -7.90
CA LEU A 174 10.57 0.44 -6.52
C LEU A 174 11.84 1.25 -6.29
N VAL A 175 13.01 0.71 -6.64
CA VAL A 175 14.30 1.39 -6.50
C VAL A 175 14.28 2.70 -7.30
N TYR A 176 13.89 2.68 -8.57
CA TYR A 176 13.82 3.89 -9.38
C TYR A 176 12.95 4.97 -8.74
N ASN A 177 11.70 4.64 -8.39
CA ASN A 177 10.75 5.62 -7.90
C ASN A 177 11.13 6.14 -6.50
N LEU A 178 11.56 5.25 -5.59
CA LEU A 178 11.98 5.64 -4.24
C LEU A 178 13.24 6.49 -4.27
N THR A 179 14.25 6.09 -5.05
CA THR A 179 15.48 6.86 -5.21
C THR A 179 15.23 8.22 -5.85
N ALA A 180 14.42 8.28 -6.92
CA ALA A 180 14.11 9.55 -7.58
C ALA A 180 13.39 10.51 -6.62
N VAL A 181 12.37 10.04 -5.91
CA VAL A 181 11.62 10.87 -4.96
C VAL A 181 12.50 11.30 -3.79
N TYR A 182 13.28 10.37 -3.22
CA TYR A 182 14.16 10.67 -2.09
C TYR A 182 15.17 11.77 -2.44
N PHE A 183 15.90 11.63 -3.54
CA PHE A 183 16.91 12.63 -3.93
C PHE A 183 16.28 13.93 -4.45
N ALA A 184 15.12 13.88 -5.11
CA ALA A 184 14.39 15.10 -5.46
C ALA A 184 13.93 15.85 -4.20
N TRP A 185 13.47 15.14 -3.18
CA TRP A 185 13.11 15.73 -1.88
C TRP A 185 14.30 16.38 -1.18
N GLN A 186 15.50 15.81 -1.30
CA GLN A 186 16.77 16.40 -0.84
C GLN A 186 17.24 17.60 -1.67
N GLY A 187 16.48 18.04 -2.68
CA GLY A 187 16.81 19.20 -3.50
C GLY A 187 17.85 18.95 -4.58
N MET A 188 18.12 17.68 -4.94
CA MET A 188 19.16 17.32 -5.92
C MET A 188 18.72 17.49 -7.39
N GLY A 189 17.50 17.96 -7.64
CA GLY A 189 17.02 18.29 -8.99
C GLY A 189 17.11 17.14 -9.98
N ILE A 190 17.59 17.41 -11.20
CA ILE A 190 17.77 16.42 -12.29
C ILE A 190 18.64 15.22 -11.88
N THR A 191 19.62 15.43 -10.99
CA THR A 191 20.53 14.34 -10.57
C THR A 191 19.80 13.23 -9.80
N SER A 192 18.61 13.50 -9.26
CA SER A 192 17.73 12.47 -8.69
C SER A 192 17.41 11.35 -9.69
N PHE A 193 17.13 11.69 -10.96
CA PHE A 193 16.90 10.72 -12.02
C PHE A 193 18.19 9.97 -12.40
N THR A 194 19.34 10.64 -12.34
CA THR A 194 20.64 10.04 -12.65
C THR A 194 20.92 8.84 -11.73
N TYR A 195 20.83 9.05 -10.41
CA TYR A 195 20.99 7.97 -9.44
C TYR A 195 19.89 6.90 -9.56
N ALA A 196 18.63 7.32 -9.76
CA ALA A 196 17.51 6.41 -9.87
C ALA A 196 17.65 5.42 -11.04
N VAL A 197 18.08 5.91 -12.21
CA VAL A 197 18.27 5.09 -13.41
C VAL A 197 19.44 4.12 -13.23
N LEU A 198 20.58 4.56 -12.68
CA LEU A 198 21.75 3.71 -12.44
C LEU A 198 21.48 2.61 -11.40
N LEU A 199 20.95 2.99 -10.23
CA LEU A 199 20.63 2.03 -9.16
C LEU A 199 19.59 1.02 -9.61
N ARG A 200 18.56 1.45 -10.35
CA ARG A 200 17.61 0.55 -10.99
C ARG A 200 18.32 -0.47 -11.88
N GLY A 201 19.20 -0.01 -12.76
CA GLY A 201 19.93 -0.87 -13.69
C GLY A 201 20.75 -1.94 -12.99
N ILE A 202 21.53 -1.55 -11.97
CA ILE A 202 22.37 -2.43 -11.15
C ILE A 202 21.52 -3.46 -10.39
N VAL A 203 20.51 -3.00 -9.66
CA VAL A 203 19.64 -3.89 -8.86
C VAL A 203 18.91 -4.88 -9.77
N GLY A 204 18.38 -4.41 -10.90
CA GLY A 204 17.71 -5.26 -11.88
C GLY A 204 18.63 -6.34 -12.44
N LEU A 205 19.89 -5.98 -12.72
CA LEU A 205 20.90 -6.90 -13.24
C LEU A 205 21.25 -7.99 -12.21
N ILE A 206 21.56 -7.58 -10.98
CA ILE A 206 21.85 -8.52 -9.89
C ILE A 206 20.66 -9.45 -9.65
N ALA A 207 19.45 -8.90 -9.56
CA ALA A 207 18.25 -9.66 -9.29
C ALA A 207 17.97 -10.73 -10.37
N ILE A 208 18.08 -10.38 -11.66
CA ILE A 208 17.81 -11.36 -12.72
C ILE A 208 18.86 -12.48 -12.76
N TYR A 209 20.14 -12.17 -12.52
CA TYR A 209 21.21 -13.19 -12.52
C TYR A 209 21.15 -14.10 -11.29
N ILE A 210 20.70 -13.61 -10.13
CA ILE A 210 20.38 -14.46 -8.98
C ILE A 210 19.24 -15.43 -9.31
N ILE A 211 18.22 -14.96 -10.04
CA ILE A 211 17.01 -15.74 -10.34
C ILE A 211 17.22 -16.75 -11.46
N ARG A 212 17.94 -16.36 -12.51
CA ARG A 212 18.30 -17.19 -13.66
C ARG A 212 19.77 -16.95 -14.01
N PRO A 213 20.68 -17.69 -13.34
CA PRO A 213 22.10 -17.64 -13.69
C PRO A 213 22.29 -18.08 -15.13
N TRP A 214 23.08 -17.31 -15.86
CA TRP A 214 23.59 -17.64 -17.19
C TRP A 214 24.99 -17.05 -17.28
N LEU A 215 25.94 -17.78 -17.85
CA LEU A 215 27.33 -17.33 -18.00
C LEU A 215 27.47 -16.58 -19.32
N PRO A 216 27.69 -15.26 -19.30
CA PRO A 216 27.91 -14.50 -20.52
C PRO A 216 29.16 -15.00 -21.23
N GLY A 217 29.08 -15.12 -22.56
CA GLY A 217 30.21 -15.50 -23.39
C GLY A 217 30.07 -14.96 -24.80
N LEU A 218 31.20 -14.71 -25.44
CA LEU A 218 31.26 -14.26 -26.82
C LEU A 218 31.27 -15.46 -27.77
N ALA A 219 30.42 -15.43 -28.80
CA ALA A 219 30.39 -16.42 -29.87
C ALA A 219 29.79 -15.79 -31.14
N PHE A 220 30.12 -16.34 -32.30
CA PHE A 220 29.52 -15.91 -33.57
C PHE A 220 29.21 -17.12 -34.46
N ALA A 221 27.91 -17.43 -34.58
CA ALA A 221 27.41 -18.47 -35.47
C ALA A 221 26.58 -17.84 -36.60
N GLY A 222 27.21 -17.56 -37.75
CA GLY A 222 26.57 -16.86 -38.87
C GLY A 222 25.27 -17.51 -39.38
N LYS A 223 25.18 -18.85 -39.38
CA LYS A 223 23.94 -19.57 -39.75
C LYS A 223 22.79 -19.30 -38.76
N SER A 224 23.08 -19.30 -37.45
CA SER A 224 22.11 -18.99 -36.41
C SER A 224 21.64 -17.53 -36.53
N LEU A 225 22.57 -16.58 -36.65
CA LEU A 225 22.26 -15.16 -36.79
C LEU A 225 21.35 -14.89 -37.99
N ARG A 226 21.65 -15.44 -39.17
CA ARG A 226 20.81 -15.27 -40.36
C ARG A 226 19.38 -15.77 -40.15
N LYS A 227 19.22 -16.92 -39.48
CA LYS A 227 17.90 -17.48 -39.17
C LYS A 227 17.11 -16.57 -38.21
N LEU A 228 17.77 -16.05 -37.16
CA LEU A 228 17.14 -15.15 -36.20
C LEU A 228 16.74 -13.81 -36.84
N LEU A 229 17.61 -13.21 -37.66
CA LEU A 229 17.34 -11.94 -38.33
C LEU A 229 16.20 -12.00 -39.35
N THR A 230 15.98 -13.16 -39.98
CA THR A 230 14.88 -13.36 -40.94
C THR A 230 13.51 -13.11 -40.27
N PHE A 231 13.39 -13.38 -38.97
CA PHE A 231 12.20 -13.05 -38.18
C PHE A 231 12.35 -11.71 -37.45
N GLY A 232 13.50 -11.44 -36.84
CA GLY A 232 13.73 -10.30 -35.96
C GLY A 232 13.59 -8.95 -36.66
N VAL A 233 14.18 -8.78 -37.85
CA VAL A 233 14.18 -7.50 -38.56
C VAL A 233 12.77 -7.08 -38.99
N PRO A 234 11.96 -7.92 -39.67
CA PRO A 234 10.57 -7.58 -39.99
C PRO A 234 9.70 -7.31 -38.75
N TYR A 235 9.93 -8.04 -37.65
CA TYR A 235 9.22 -7.82 -36.39
C TYR A 235 9.53 -6.44 -35.82
N GLN A 236 10.82 -6.08 -35.74
CA GLN A 236 11.27 -4.81 -35.20
C GLN A 236 10.71 -3.64 -36.02
N LEU A 237 10.75 -3.69 -37.36
CA LEU A 237 10.27 -2.63 -38.25
C LEU A 237 8.81 -2.21 -37.99
N ASN A 238 7.93 -3.14 -37.59
CA ASN A 238 6.54 -2.81 -37.27
C ASN A 238 6.39 -1.93 -36.01
N THR A 239 7.34 -1.99 -35.09
CA THR A 239 7.35 -1.16 -33.86
C THR A 239 8.02 0.19 -34.07
N PHE A 240 8.73 0.39 -35.19
CA PHE A 240 9.46 1.63 -35.49
C PHE A 240 8.55 2.85 -35.56
N LEU A 241 7.38 2.71 -36.20
CA LEU A 241 6.44 3.81 -36.40
C LEU A 241 5.98 4.41 -35.07
N ALA A 242 5.77 3.58 -34.04
CA ALA A 242 5.41 4.06 -32.72
C ALA A 242 6.55 4.86 -32.07
N THR A 243 7.79 4.37 -32.17
CA THR A 243 8.99 5.08 -31.65
C THR A 243 9.22 6.41 -32.36
N VAL A 244 9.07 6.46 -33.68
CA VAL A 244 9.16 7.72 -34.46
C VAL A 244 8.05 8.69 -34.06
N LYS A 245 6.83 8.19 -33.87
CA LYS A 245 5.69 9.03 -33.49
C LYS A 245 5.81 9.61 -32.09
N ASP A 246 6.26 8.84 -31.10
CA ASP A 246 6.18 9.24 -29.69
C ASP A 246 7.53 9.78 -29.17
N ASP A 247 8.59 8.97 -29.16
CA ASP A 247 9.92 9.38 -28.69
C ASP A 247 10.57 10.37 -29.66
N GLY A 248 10.47 10.11 -30.97
CA GLY A 248 10.99 11.00 -32.01
C GLY A 248 10.35 12.39 -31.98
N MET A 249 9.03 12.46 -31.80
CA MET A 249 8.31 13.72 -31.65
C MET A 249 8.72 14.48 -30.38
N THR A 250 8.89 13.79 -29.25
CA THR A 250 9.32 14.42 -28.00
C THR A 250 10.72 15.02 -28.11
N ALA A 251 11.66 14.28 -28.70
CA ALA A 251 13.00 14.78 -28.98
C ALA A 251 12.98 15.99 -29.94
N PHE A 252 12.18 15.94 -31.00
CA PHE A 252 12.05 17.03 -31.96
C PHE A 252 11.46 18.30 -31.32
N LEU A 253 10.38 18.16 -30.55
CA LEU A 253 9.76 19.29 -29.85
C LEU A 253 10.67 19.89 -28.76
N GLY A 254 11.62 19.12 -28.22
CA GLY A 254 12.62 19.65 -27.28
C GLY A 254 13.44 20.80 -27.86
N GLY A 255 13.72 20.79 -29.17
CA GLY A 255 14.41 21.88 -29.85
C GLY A 255 13.51 23.09 -30.15
N ILE A 256 12.20 22.87 -30.26
CA ILE A 256 11.22 23.92 -30.58
C ILE A 256 10.73 24.63 -29.29
N LEU A 257 10.35 23.85 -28.28
CA LEU A 257 9.70 24.34 -27.06
C LEU A 257 10.70 24.54 -25.90
N GLY A 258 11.94 24.05 -26.05
CA GLY A 258 12.92 23.99 -24.99
C GLY A 258 12.53 23.04 -23.85
N ALA A 259 13.44 22.90 -22.88
CA ALA A 259 13.21 22.01 -21.72
C ALA A 259 11.96 22.41 -20.92
N THR A 260 11.78 23.69 -20.56
CA THR A 260 10.61 24.12 -19.78
C THR A 260 9.29 23.82 -20.48
N GLY A 261 9.21 24.05 -21.80
CA GLY A 261 8.01 23.77 -22.58
C GLY A 261 7.69 22.28 -22.68
N ILE A 262 8.70 21.43 -22.87
CA ILE A 262 8.55 19.97 -22.77
C ILE A 262 8.17 19.54 -21.35
N GLY A 263 8.66 20.24 -20.32
CA GLY A 263 8.25 20.03 -18.94
C GLY A 263 6.75 20.16 -18.76
N TYR A 264 6.18 21.28 -19.18
CA TYR A 264 4.73 21.52 -19.11
C TYR A 264 3.94 20.54 -19.97
N LEU A 265 4.37 20.31 -21.22
CA LEU A 265 3.67 19.39 -22.14
C LEU A 265 3.71 17.94 -21.62
N GLY A 266 4.87 17.48 -21.19
CA GLY A 266 5.08 16.13 -20.67
C GLY A 266 4.35 15.91 -19.34
N TRP A 267 4.31 16.90 -18.46
CA TRP A 267 3.51 16.86 -17.24
C TRP A 267 2.02 16.71 -17.58
N ALA A 268 1.49 17.54 -18.49
CA ALA A 268 0.11 17.46 -18.95
C ALA A 268 -0.21 16.10 -19.58
N GLN A 269 0.67 15.59 -20.46
CA GLN A 269 0.52 14.27 -21.07
C GLN A 269 0.55 13.14 -20.05
N LYS A 270 1.44 13.19 -19.06
CA LYS A 270 1.58 12.15 -18.04
C LYS A 270 0.32 12.05 -17.19
N TRP A 271 -0.21 13.18 -16.73
CA TRP A 271 -1.45 13.22 -15.94
C TRP A 271 -2.67 12.81 -16.76
N ALA A 272 -2.82 13.34 -17.98
CA ALA A 272 -3.93 12.96 -18.87
C ALA A 272 -3.91 11.45 -19.22
N GLN A 273 -2.75 10.85 -19.48
CA GLN A 273 -2.68 9.43 -19.88
C GLN A 273 -2.79 8.46 -18.72
N THR A 274 -2.63 8.90 -17.47
CA THR A 274 -2.60 8.02 -16.30
C THR A 274 -3.90 7.21 -16.16
N PRO A 275 -5.10 7.82 -16.17
CA PRO A 275 -6.35 7.05 -16.10
C PRO A 275 -6.47 6.01 -17.22
N LEU A 276 -6.08 6.39 -18.45
CA LEU A 276 -6.12 5.47 -19.58
C LEU A 276 -5.23 4.25 -19.34
N ARG A 277 -3.96 4.46 -18.96
CA ARG A 277 -3.01 3.35 -18.71
C ARG A 277 -3.42 2.46 -17.53
N LEU A 278 -4.02 3.02 -16.49
CA LEU A 278 -4.50 2.27 -15.32
C LEU A 278 -5.58 1.24 -15.70
N PHE A 279 -6.51 1.62 -16.57
CA PHE A 279 -7.68 0.79 -16.89
C PHE A 279 -7.53 0.03 -18.22
N LEU A 280 -7.12 0.71 -19.29
CA LEU A 280 -7.15 0.19 -20.66
C LEU A 280 -6.20 -1.00 -20.87
N ASP A 281 -4.96 -0.93 -20.38
CA ASP A 281 -3.96 -1.97 -20.63
C ASP A 281 -4.39 -3.32 -20.04
N ASN A 282 -5.06 -3.28 -18.89
CA ASN A 282 -5.58 -4.47 -18.22
C ASN A 282 -6.79 -5.05 -18.97
N VAL A 283 -7.63 -4.20 -19.56
CA VAL A 283 -8.78 -4.62 -20.37
C VAL A 283 -8.30 -5.25 -21.68
N THR A 284 -7.37 -4.62 -22.39
CA THR A 284 -6.84 -5.09 -23.69
C THR A 284 -6.25 -6.50 -23.62
N LYS A 285 -5.53 -6.83 -22.53
CA LYS A 285 -4.98 -8.18 -22.30
C LYS A 285 -6.03 -9.29 -22.26
N VAL A 286 -7.25 -8.97 -21.82
CA VAL A 286 -8.37 -9.92 -21.74
C VAL A 286 -9.21 -9.88 -23.01
N THR A 287 -9.42 -8.69 -23.57
CA THR A 287 -10.31 -8.52 -24.71
C THR A 287 -9.71 -9.01 -26.01
N PHE A 288 -8.38 -8.95 -26.19
CA PHE A 288 -7.74 -9.48 -27.40
C PHE A 288 -8.03 -10.97 -27.64
N PRO A 289 -7.71 -11.91 -26.72
CA PRO A 289 -8.05 -13.32 -26.91
C PRO A 289 -9.56 -13.58 -26.99
N ALA A 290 -10.37 -12.80 -26.26
CA ALA A 290 -11.82 -12.93 -26.29
C ALA A 290 -12.39 -12.58 -27.67
N PHE A 291 -11.99 -11.44 -28.23
CA PHE A 291 -12.39 -11.00 -29.57
C PHE A 291 -11.93 -11.99 -30.64
N SER A 292 -10.70 -12.52 -30.56
CA SER A 292 -10.22 -13.52 -31.52
C SER A 292 -11.03 -14.81 -31.50
N ARG A 293 -11.51 -15.27 -30.34
CA ARG A 293 -12.37 -16.46 -30.25
C ARG A 293 -13.79 -16.21 -30.73
N MET A 294 -14.26 -14.97 -30.65
CA MET A 294 -15.60 -14.56 -31.07
C MET A 294 -15.62 -14.01 -32.50
N GLN A 295 -14.50 -14.02 -33.23
CA GLN A 295 -14.37 -13.36 -34.53
C GLN A 295 -15.41 -13.83 -35.57
N ASP A 296 -15.84 -15.10 -35.46
CA ASP A 296 -16.81 -15.71 -36.35
C ASP A 296 -18.27 -15.51 -35.88
N ASP A 297 -18.48 -15.15 -34.61
CA ASP A 297 -19.79 -14.83 -34.03
C ASP A 297 -19.99 -13.32 -33.93
N LYS A 298 -20.50 -12.74 -35.02
CA LYS A 298 -20.67 -11.29 -35.16
C LYS A 298 -21.51 -10.66 -34.04
N LYS A 299 -22.56 -11.33 -33.57
CA LYS A 299 -23.45 -10.77 -32.53
C LYS A 299 -22.77 -10.74 -31.17
N HIS A 300 -22.09 -11.82 -30.78
CA HIS A 300 -21.34 -11.85 -29.53
C HIS A 300 -20.13 -10.92 -29.56
N LEU A 301 -19.45 -10.80 -30.70
CA LEU A 301 -18.36 -9.86 -30.90
C LEU A 301 -18.83 -8.41 -30.77
N GLU A 302 -19.95 -8.05 -31.40
CA GLU A 302 -20.56 -6.72 -31.30
C GLU A 302 -20.87 -6.33 -29.85
N SER A 303 -21.53 -7.22 -29.11
CA SER A 303 -21.85 -7.02 -27.70
C SER A 303 -20.57 -6.88 -26.86
N SER A 304 -19.57 -7.71 -27.12
CA SER A 304 -18.31 -7.71 -26.37
C SER A 304 -17.47 -6.46 -26.63
N VAL A 305 -17.42 -5.97 -27.88
CA VAL A 305 -16.75 -4.71 -28.23
C VAL A 305 -17.48 -3.52 -27.59
N THR A 306 -18.81 -3.49 -27.68
CA THR A 306 -19.66 -2.47 -27.04
C THR A 306 -19.40 -2.40 -25.53
N ARG A 307 -19.45 -3.54 -24.84
CA ARG A 307 -19.21 -3.62 -23.38
C ARG A 307 -17.78 -3.27 -23.00
N SER A 308 -16.79 -3.65 -23.81
CA SER A 308 -15.38 -3.31 -23.57
C SER A 308 -15.15 -1.80 -23.63
N ILE A 309 -15.62 -1.14 -24.71
CA ILE A 309 -15.48 0.31 -24.86
C ILE A 309 -16.24 1.02 -23.74
N TYR A 310 -17.47 0.57 -23.43
CA TYR A 310 -18.27 1.09 -22.32
C TYR A 310 -17.52 1.05 -21.00
N PHE A 311 -16.95 -0.11 -20.63
CA PHE A 311 -16.27 -0.30 -19.36
C PHE A 311 -15.04 0.63 -19.22
N VAL A 312 -14.25 0.78 -20.28
CA VAL A 312 -13.10 1.70 -20.25
C VAL A 312 -13.57 3.15 -20.17
N ALA A 313 -14.58 3.54 -20.95
CA ALA A 313 -15.13 4.90 -20.92
C ALA A 313 -15.73 5.24 -19.55
N PHE A 314 -16.44 4.29 -18.94
CA PHE A 314 -17.03 4.42 -17.60
C PHE A 314 -15.99 4.71 -16.51
N LEU A 315 -14.74 4.28 -16.68
CA LEU A 315 -13.67 4.53 -15.72
C LEU A 315 -12.81 5.76 -16.09
N VAL A 316 -12.49 5.91 -17.38
CA VAL A 316 -11.55 6.95 -17.85
C VAL A 316 -12.21 8.33 -17.91
N PHE A 317 -13.45 8.44 -18.41
CA PHE A 317 -14.10 9.75 -18.57
C PHE A 317 -14.29 10.50 -17.25
N PRO A 318 -14.87 9.90 -16.18
CA PRO A 318 -14.97 10.61 -14.92
C PRO A 318 -13.59 10.92 -14.34
N SER A 319 -12.61 10.02 -14.47
CA SER A 319 -11.25 10.29 -13.97
C SER A 319 -10.61 11.52 -14.62
N ILE A 320 -10.75 11.68 -15.94
CA ILE A 320 -10.23 12.83 -16.68
C ILE A 320 -11.01 14.10 -16.33
N VAL A 321 -12.34 14.04 -16.26
CA VAL A 321 -13.15 15.20 -15.86
C VAL A 321 -12.81 15.65 -14.45
N SER A 322 -12.72 14.73 -13.49
CA SER A 322 -12.34 15.05 -12.12
C SER A 322 -10.94 15.66 -12.07
N LEU A 323 -9.98 15.12 -12.83
CA LEU A 323 -8.64 15.69 -12.93
C LEU A 323 -8.68 17.14 -13.44
N LEU A 324 -9.46 17.44 -14.48
CA LEU A 324 -9.57 18.79 -15.04
C LEU A 324 -10.25 19.78 -14.09
N VAL A 325 -11.23 19.34 -13.31
CA VAL A 325 -11.92 20.22 -12.34
C VAL A 325 -11.07 20.42 -11.08
N LEU A 326 -10.36 19.38 -10.62
CA LEU A 326 -9.57 19.43 -9.38
C LEU A 326 -8.17 20.01 -9.58
N ALA A 327 -7.55 19.89 -10.75
CA ALA A 327 -6.19 20.37 -10.99
C ALA A 327 -6.01 21.88 -10.68
N PRO A 328 -6.90 22.80 -11.09
CA PRO A 328 -6.79 24.20 -10.71
C PRO A 328 -6.84 24.42 -9.19
N VAL A 329 -7.66 23.66 -8.47
CA VAL A 329 -7.79 23.74 -7.01
C VAL A 329 -6.55 23.17 -6.32
N LEU A 330 -5.98 22.09 -6.86
CA LEU A 330 -4.74 21.49 -6.34
C LEU A 330 -3.55 22.43 -6.44
N VAL A 331 -3.45 23.16 -7.55
CA VAL A 331 -2.41 24.16 -7.80
C VAL A 331 -2.48 25.30 -6.78
N GLU A 332 -3.68 25.70 -6.36
CA GLU A 332 -3.90 26.72 -5.34
C GLU A 332 -3.63 26.23 -3.91
N ILE A 333 -4.01 24.98 -3.59
CA ILE A 333 -3.85 24.41 -2.24
C ILE A 333 -2.39 24.05 -1.92
N ILE A 334 -1.62 23.59 -2.92
CA ILE A 334 -0.24 23.14 -2.72
C ILE A 334 0.70 24.21 -3.28
N PRO A 335 1.35 25.05 -2.45
CA PRO A 335 2.12 26.19 -2.95
C PRO A 335 3.21 25.83 -3.97
N ARG A 336 3.83 24.65 -3.82
CA ARG A 336 4.85 24.14 -4.75
C ARG A 336 4.29 23.72 -6.12
N TYR A 337 2.98 23.58 -6.26
CA TYR A 337 2.33 23.24 -7.53
C TYR A 337 1.97 24.45 -8.38
N ASP A 338 2.06 25.68 -7.85
CA ASP A 338 1.76 26.91 -8.60
C ASP A 338 2.52 26.98 -9.94
N LYS A 339 3.76 26.47 -9.94
CA LYS A 339 4.60 26.32 -11.14
C LYS A 339 3.96 25.54 -12.29
N TRP A 340 2.94 24.72 -12.04
CA TRP A 340 2.23 23.93 -13.06
C TRP A 340 1.02 24.65 -13.66
N GLN A 341 0.70 25.87 -13.21
CA GLN A 341 -0.41 26.67 -13.76
C GLN A 341 -0.35 26.78 -15.30
N PRO A 342 0.81 27.01 -15.95
CA PRO A 342 0.89 27.07 -17.41
C PRO A 342 0.56 25.74 -18.11
N ALA A 343 0.62 24.61 -17.39
CA ALA A 343 0.35 23.28 -17.92
C ALA A 343 -1.15 22.88 -17.83
N LEU A 344 -2.02 23.70 -17.23
CA LEU A 344 -3.44 23.39 -17.09
C LEU A 344 -4.20 23.39 -18.43
N LEU A 345 -3.94 24.36 -19.31
CA LEU A 345 -4.53 24.37 -20.66
C LEU A 345 -3.98 23.22 -21.53
N PRO A 346 -2.66 22.95 -21.57
CA PRO A 346 -2.12 21.75 -22.20
C PRO A 346 -2.76 20.45 -21.70
N LEU A 347 -3.01 20.34 -20.39
CA LEU A 347 -3.68 19.20 -19.79
C LEU A 347 -5.10 19.01 -20.34
N ALA A 348 -5.88 20.09 -20.45
CA ALA A 348 -7.22 20.04 -21.03
C ALA A 348 -7.20 19.63 -22.50
N LEU A 349 -6.29 20.21 -23.30
CA LEU A 349 -6.19 19.91 -24.73
C LEU A 349 -5.73 18.47 -24.99
N VAL A 350 -4.70 18.00 -24.29
CA VAL A 350 -4.23 16.61 -24.42
C VAL A 350 -5.28 15.61 -23.93
N SER A 351 -6.11 15.97 -22.95
CA SER A 351 -7.20 15.11 -22.48
C SER A 351 -8.21 14.76 -23.58
N VAL A 352 -8.40 15.62 -24.59
CA VAL A 352 -9.22 15.31 -25.77
C VAL A 352 -8.68 14.08 -26.50
N ASN A 353 -7.37 14.01 -26.71
CA ASN A 353 -6.71 12.86 -27.33
C ASN A 353 -6.92 11.58 -26.51
N VAL A 354 -6.82 11.68 -25.17
CA VAL A 354 -7.01 10.54 -24.27
C VAL A 354 -8.46 10.04 -24.28
N ILE A 355 -9.44 10.94 -24.26
CA ILE A 355 -10.87 10.60 -24.34
C ILE A 355 -11.16 9.84 -25.63
N MET A 356 -10.60 10.29 -26.76
CA MET A 356 -10.75 9.58 -28.04
C MET A 356 -10.04 8.21 -28.05
N ALA A 357 -8.87 8.13 -27.42
CA ALA A 357 -8.05 6.91 -27.35
C ALA A 357 -8.74 5.73 -26.63
N VAL A 358 -9.69 6.00 -25.74
CA VAL A 358 -10.53 4.97 -25.07
C VAL A 358 -11.19 4.06 -26.11
N SER A 359 -11.75 4.66 -27.17
CA SER A 359 -12.45 3.92 -28.23
C SER A 359 -11.47 3.32 -29.23
N THR A 360 -10.51 4.10 -29.72
CA THR A 360 -9.64 3.69 -30.83
C THR A 360 -8.67 2.60 -30.44
N THR A 361 -8.24 2.53 -29.18
CA THR A 361 -7.39 1.43 -28.74
C THR A 361 -8.15 0.11 -28.71
N GLN A 362 -9.42 0.10 -28.28
CA GLN A 362 -10.25 -1.11 -28.36
C GLN A 362 -10.59 -1.50 -29.80
N ILE A 363 -10.77 -0.52 -30.70
CA ILE A 363 -11.01 -0.78 -32.13
C ILE A 363 -9.76 -1.33 -32.84
N THR A 364 -8.58 -0.78 -32.56
CA THR A 364 -7.32 -1.32 -33.09
C THR A 364 -7.04 -2.71 -32.53
N ASN A 365 -7.36 -2.94 -31.25
CA ASN A 365 -7.31 -4.28 -30.65
C ASN A 365 -8.27 -5.26 -31.34
N LEU A 366 -9.49 -4.82 -31.64
CA LEU A 366 -10.46 -5.58 -32.43
C LEU A 366 -9.90 -5.93 -33.81
N PHE A 367 -9.39 -4.96 -34.57
CA PHE A 367 -8.82 -5.22 -35.91
C PHE A 367 -7.68 -6.23 -35.87
N ASN A 368 -6.79 -6.13 -34.87
CA ASN A 368 -5.74 -7.12 -34.68
C ASN A 368 -6.32 -8.50 -34.37
N ALA A 369 -7.35 -8.56 -33.52
CA ALA A 369 -7.99 -9.81 -33.09
C ALA A 369 -8.71 -10.55 -34.24
N ILE A 370 -9.30 -9.82 -35.20
CA ILE A 370 -9.98 -10.37 -36.39
C ILE A 370 -9.07 -10.46 -37.64
N GLY A 371 -7.74 -10.29 -37.47
CA GLY A 371 -6.76 -10.44 -38.56
C GLY A 371 -6.68 -9.28 -39.56
N LYS A 372 -7.30 -8.12 -39.30
CA LYS A 372 -7.28 -6.91 -40.15
C LYS A 372 -6.08 -5.98 -39.85
N ILE A 373 -4.90 -6.56 -39.66
CA ILE A 373 -3.66 -5.86 -39.24
C ILE A 373 -3.29 -4.71 -40.20
N LYS A 374 -3.55 -4.86 -41.52
CA LYS A 374 -3.30 -3.81 -42.52
C LYS A 374 -4.09 -2.51 -42.24
N ILE A 375 -5.28 -2.60 -41.64
CA ILE A 375 -6.09 -1.43 -41.27
C ILE A 375 -5.44 -0.72 -40.09
N THR A 376 -5.03 -1.48 -39.07
CA THR A 376 -4.29 -0.95 -37.91
C THR A 376 -3.02 -0.21 -38.36
N PHE A 377 -2.26 -0.79 -39.28
CA PHE A 377 -1.06 -0.16 -39.84
C PHE A 377 -1.36 1.17 -40.55
N LYS A 378 -2.39 1.21 -41.41
CA LYS A 378 -2.80 2.44 -42.11
C LYS A 378 -3.24 3.54 -41.13
N LEU A 379 -3.96 3.18 -40.06
CA LEU A 379 -4.37 4.12 -39.01
C LEU A 379 -3.17 4.65 -38.21
N MET A 380 -2.22 3.78 -37.86
CA MET A 380 -0.98 4.19 -37.19
C MET A 380 -0.16 5.14 -38.06
N LEU A 381 -0.04 4.85 -39.36
CA LEU A 381 0.63 5.72 -40.32
C LEU A 381 -0.05 7.08 -40.41
N MET A 382 -1.38 7.11 -40.53
CA MET A 382 -2.18 8.33 -40.52
C MET A 382 -1.90 9.16 -39.25
N TRP A 383 -2.01 8.56 -38.06
CA TRP A 383 -1.74 9.29 -36.82
C TRP A 383 -0.30 9.78 -36.72
N THR A 384 0.67 9.01 -37.22
CA THR A 384 2.07 9.43 -37.25
C THR A 384 2.23 10.68 -38.13
N ILE A 385 1.70 10.65 -39.36
CA ILE A 385 1.74 11.80 -40.28
C ILE A 385 1.05 13.02 -39.67
N LEU A 386 -0.15 12.85 -39.10
CA LEU A 386 -0.89 13.96 -38.48
C LEU A 386 -0.17 14.51 -37.25
N THR A 387 0.47 13.67 -36.43
CA THR A 387 1.29 14.10 -35.30
C THR A 387 2.48 14.94 -35.77
N TRP A 388 3.21 14.48 -36.78
CA TRP A 388 4.36 15.20 -37.35
C TRP A 388 3.98 16.45 -38.13
N LEU A 389 2.74 16.53 -38.64
CA LEU A 389 2.21 17.72 -39.29
C LEU A 389 1.72 18.76 -38.27
N PHE A 390 0.78 18.39 -37.40
CA PHE A 390 0.07 19.35 -36.56
C PHE A 390 0.86 19.78 -35.33
N VAL A 391 1.52 18.84 -34.62
CA VAL A 391 2.11 19.14 -33.31
C VAL A 391 3.27 20.14 -33.44
N PRO A 392 4.25 19.96 -34.35
CA PRO A 392 5.29 20.96 -34.55
C PRO A 392 4.78 22.27 -35.15
N PHE A 393 3.86 22.21 -36.11
CA PHE A 393 3.33 23.39 -36.78
C PHE A 393 2.64 24.34 -35.79
N PHE A 394 1.73 23.82 -34.96
CA PHE A 394 1.09 24.63 -33.93
C PHE A 394 2.03 24.93 -32.78
N GLY A 395 2.97 24.03 -32.45
CA GLY A 395 4.01 24.25 -31.45
C GLY A 395 4.90 25.46 -31.74
N LEU A 396 5.29 25.66 -33.00
CA LEU A 396 6.06 26.83 -33.44
C LEU A 396 5.27 28.14 -33.35
N ARG A 397 3.95 28.10 -33.57
CA ARG A 397 3.10 29.31 -33.61
C ARG A 397 2.57 29.73 -32.24
N PHE A 398 2.21 28.77 -31.40
CA PHE A 398 1.51 29.02 -30.13
C PHE A 398 2.18 28.33 -28.93
N GLY A 399 3.45 27.94 -29.07
CA GLY A 399 4.24 27.30 -28.02
C GLY A 399 3.61 26.00 -27.53
N VAL A 400 3.70 25.77 -26.21
CA VAL A 400 3.21 24.54 -25.54
C VAL A 400 1.72 24.31 -25.79
N ASN A 401 0.91 25.37 -25.73
CA ASN A 401 -0.53 25.30 -25.97
C ASN A 401 -0.83 24.87 -27.42
N GLY A 402 -0.06 25.38 -28.38
CA GLY A 402 -0.14 24.97 -29.77
C GLY A 402 0.19 23.50 -29.98
N ALA A 403 1.27 23.01 -29.39
CA ALA A 403 1.63 21.59 -29.46
C ALA A 403 0.53 20.70 -28.86
N ALA A 404 -0.01 21.08 -27.68
CA ALA A 404 -1.13 20.38 -27.05
C ALA A 404 -2.40 20.38 -27.91
N PHE A 405 -2.70 21.50 -28.57
CA PHE A 405 -3.80 21.61 -29.54
C PHE A 405 -3.58 20.70 -30.75
N GLY A 406 -2.35 20.60 -31.26
CA GLY A 406 -1.97 19.65 -32.30
C GLY A 406 -2.28 18.20 -31.90
N TYR A 407 -1.99 17.81 -30.66
CA TYR A 407 -2.37 16.49 -30.13
C TYR A 407 -3.89 16.32 -30.04
N ALA A 408 -4.64 17.36 -29.68
CA ALA A 408 -6.10 17.31 -29.67
C ALA A 408 -6.68 17.06 -31.08
N LEU A 409 -6.12 17.70 -32.12
CA LEU A 409 -6.51 17.48 -33.52
C LEU A 409 -6.19 16.06 -34.00
N VAL A 410 -5.01 15.53 -33.64
CA VAL A 410 -4.68 14.13 -33.90
C VAL A 410 -5.69 13.21 -33.20
N GLY A 411 -6.03 13.52 -31.94
CA GLY A 411 -7.07 12.83 -31.19
C GLY A 411 -8.41 12.84 -31.92
N ALA A 412 -8.85 13.98 -32.43
CA ALA A 412 -10.12 14.14 -33.16
C ALA A 412 -10.17 13.27 -34.44
N SER A 413 -9.04 13.04 -35.12
CA SER A 413 -8.97 12.14 -36.29
C SER A 413 -9.37 10.69 -35.97
N SER A 414 -9.42 10.31 -34.68
CA SER A 414 -9.93 9.03 -34.20
C SER A 414 -11.36 8.70 -34.64
N VAL A 415 -12.16 9.70 -35.01
CA VAL A 415 -13.48 9.49 -35.63
C VAL A 415 -13.39 8.62 -36.88
N ILE A 416 -12.30 8.70 -37.64
CA ILE A 416 -12.03 7.83 -38.80
C ILE A 416 -11.91 6.37 -38.37
N ALA A 417 -11.14 6.09 -37.31
CA ALA A 417 -10.99 4.74 -36.79
C ALA A 417 -12.31 4.18 -36.26
N ILE A 418 -13.11 5.01 -35.56
CA ILE A 418 -14.47 4.66 -35.11
C ILE A 418 -15.38 4.32 -36.30
N TYR A 419 -15.35 5.13 -37.34
CA TYR A 419 -16.14 4.92 -38.56
C TYR A 419 -15.77 3.60 -39.25
N ILE A 420 -14.48 3.34 -39.46
CA ILE A 420 -14.01 2.09 -40.05
C ILE A 420 -14.34 0.90 -39.14
N GLY A 421 -14.21 1.05 -37.82
CA GLY A 421 -14.57 0.03 -36.83
C GLY A 421 -16.04 -0.36 -36.95
N LYS A 422 -16.93 0.64 -37.02
CA LYS A 422 -18.38 0.44 -37.13
C LYS A 422 -18.78 -0.29 -38.42
N ARG A 423 -18.04 -0.07 -39.52
CA ARG A 423 -18.23 -0.82 -40.78
C ARG A 423 -17.90 -2.31 -40.66
N HIS A 424 -17.04 -2.70 -39.71
CA HIS A 424 -16.66 -4.11 -39.50
C HIS A 424 -17.50 -4.78 -38.41
N VAL A 425 -17.77 -4.07 -37.31
CA VAL A 425 -18.58 -4.55 -36.18
C VAL A 425 -19.49 -3.40 -35.75
N ASN A 426 -20.81 -3.63 -35.74
CA ASN A 426 -21.79 -2.56 -35.51
C ASN A 426 -21.99 -2.24 -34.01
N PHE A 427 -20.92 -1.91 -33.29
CA PHE A 427 -21.01 -1.61 -31.85
C PHE A 427 -21.78 -0.30 -31.56
N SER A 428 -22.42 -0.24 -30.38
CA SER A 428 -23.27 0.90 -30.01
C SER A 428 -22.47 2.07 -29.45
N LEU A 429 -22.37 3.16 -30.21
CA LEU A 429 -21.71 4.41 -29.76
C LEU A 429 -22.49 5.10 -28.62
N LYS A 430 -23.82 5.05 -28.66
CA LYS A 430 -24.67 5.64 -27.63
C LYS A 430 -24.41 4.98 -26.28
N TYR A 431 -24.47 3.65 -26.25
CA TYR A 431 -24.24 2.90 -25.02
C TYR A 431 -22.78 3.02 -24.57
N SER A 432 -21.82 2.86 -25.49
CA SER A 432 -20.40 2.75 -25.12
C SER A 432 -19.71 4.06 -24.77
N LEU A 433 -20.10 5.18 -25.38
CA LEU A 433 -19.39 6.45 -25.25
C LEU A 433 -20.31 7.57 -24.75
N LEU A 434 -21.49 7.73 -25.36
CA LEU A 434 -22.37 8.86 -25.04
C LEU A 434 -22.90 8.77 -23.61
N ASN A 435 -23.33 7.60 -23.16
CA ASN A 435 -23.85 7.41 -21.80
C ASN A 435 -22.81 7.76 -20.72
N PRO A 436 -21.58 7.20 -20.72
CA PRO A 436 -20.53 7.62 -19.79
C PRO A 436 -20.15 9.10 -19.92
N ALA A 437 -20.17 9.66 -21.14
CA ALA A 437 -19.84 11.06 -21.36
C ALA A 437 -20.88 11.98 -20.72
N ILE A 438 -22.17 11.75 -20.93
CA ILE A 438 -23.25 12.52 -20.30
C ILE A 438 -23.14 12.43 -18.78
N ALA A 439 -22.95 11.23 -18.21
CA ALA A 439 -22.78 11.08 -16.76
C ALA A 439 -21.55 11.85 -16.24
N SER A 440 -20.46 11.87 -16.99
CA SER A 440 -19.24 12.63 -16.63
C SER A 440 -19.44 14.14 -16.76
N VAL A 441 -20.23 14.61 -17.74
CA VAL A 441 -20.58 16.03 -17.87
C VAL A 441 -21.48 16.48 -16.72
N ILE A 442 -22.49 15.67 -16.33
CA ILE A 442 -23.33 15.95 -15.16
C ILE A 442 -22.46 16.04 -13.91
N MET A 443 -21.53 15.09 -13.73
CA MET A 443 -20.54 15.16 -12.65
C MET A 443 -19.73 16.46 -12.71
N ALA A 444 -19.21 16.85 -13.88
CA ALA A 444 -18.43 18.07 -14.05
C ALA A 444 -19.20 19.30 -13.58
N ILE A 445 -20.46 19.43 -14.01
CA ILE A 445 -21.35 20.54 -13.64
C ILE A 445 -21.54 20.57 -12.12
N VAL A 446 -21.84 19.43 -11.49
CA VAL A 446 -22.01 19.35 -10.03
C VAL A 446 -20.71 19.74 -9.32
N MET A 447 -19.56 19.22 -9.75
CA MET A 447 -18.26 19.56 -9.16
C MET A 447 -17.94 21.05 -9.28
N LEU A 448 -18.23 21.67 -10.43
CA LEU A 448 -18.01 23.11 -10.65
C LEU A 448 -18.93 23.98 -9.78
N LEU A 449 -20.20 23.59 -9.61
CA LEU A 449 -21.13 24.28 -8.72
C LEU A 449 -20.68 24.20 -7.25
N VAL A 450 -20.31 23.00 -6.79
CA VAL A 450 -19.86 22.76 -5.42
C VAL A 450 -18.52 23.46 -5.14
N ARG A 451 -17.62 23.49 -6.13
CA ARG A 451 -16.33 24.19 -6.04
C ARG A 451 -16.49 25.67 -5.69
N ASN A 452 -17.52 26.34 -6.20
CA ASN A 452 -17.75 27.77 -5.95
C ASN A 452 -18.27 28.07 -4.53
N ILE A 453 -18.70 27.06 -3.80
CA ILE A 453 -19.31 27.20 -2.46
C ILE A 453 -18.32 26.82 -1.36
N LEU A 454 -17.43 25.87 -1.64
CA LEU A 454 -16.54 25.30 -0.64
C LEU A 454 -15.23 26.10 -0.49
N PRO A 455 -14.63 26.10 0.72
CA PRO A 455 -13.33 26.73 0.92
C PRO A 455 -12.22 26.01 0.15
N VAL A 456 -11.25 26.77 -0.34
CA VAL A 456 -10.07 26.25 -1.03
C VAL A 456 -9.09 25.67 -0.02
N ASN A 457 -9.37 24.45 0.42
CA ASN A 457 -8.50 23.67 1.29
C ASN A 457 -8.67 22.17 1.00
N ILE A 458 -7.87 21.32 1.66
CA ILE A 458 -7.89 19.88 1.40
C ILE A 458 -9.26 19.23 1.70
N PHE A 459 -10.01 19.79 2.65
CA PHE A 459 -11.36 19.34 2.99
C PHE A 459 -12.34 19.67 1.87
N GLY A 460 -12.33 20.92 1.38
CA GLY A 460 -13.13 21.35 0.23
C GLY A 460 -12.84 20.51 -1.01
N LEU A 461 -11.56 20.30 -1.34
CA LEU A 461 -11.14 19.43 -2.45
C LEU A 461 -11.69 18.00 -2.30
N SER A 462 -11.56 17.41 -1.11
CA SER A 462 -12.04 16.05 -0.82
C SER A 462 -13.55 15.94 -0.98
N LEU A 463 -14.29 16.96 -0.54
CA LEU A 463 -15.75 16.99 -0.66
C LEU A 463 -16.21 17.19 -2.11
N ILE A 464 -15.55 18.04 -2.91
CA ILE A 464 -15.81 18.18 -4.36
C ILE A 464 -15.65 16.82 -5.05
N ALA A 465 -14.57 16.09 -4.74
CA ALA A 465 -14.31 14.77 -5.31
C ALA A 465 -15.39 13.74 -4.92
N LEU A 466 -15.80 13.70 -3.64
CA LEU A 466 -16.84 12.78 -3.14
C LEU A 466 -18.21 13.08 -3.75
N VAL A 467 -18.62 14.35 -3.79
CA VAL A 467 -19.89 14.75 -4.39
C VAL A 467 -19.89 14.50 -5.89
N GLY A 468 -18.77 14.76 -6.58
CA GLY A 468 -18.60 14.40 -7.99
C GLY A 468 -18.77 12.90 -8.22
N LEU A 469 -18.11 12.08 -7.42
CA LEU A 469 -18.24 10.62 -7.53
C LEU A 469 -19.69 10.16 -7.32
N ALA A 470 -20.36 10.69 -6.30
CA ALA A 470 -21.78 10.39 -6.05
C ALA A 470 -22.68 10.82 -7.22
N ALA A 471 -22.49 12.02 -7.76
CA ALA A 471 -23.22 12.52 -8.92
C ALA A 471 -23.00 11.67 -10.17
N TYR A 472 -21.76 11.22 -10.41
CA TYR A 472 -21.43 10.34 -11.52
C TYR A 472 -22.15 8.99 -11.43
N PHE A 473 -22.13 8.35 -10.25
CA PHE A 473 -22.83 7.09 -10.05
C PHE A 473 -24.34 7.24 -10.14
N ALA A 474 -24.89 8.33 -9.59
CA ALA A 474 -26.32 8.64 -9.70
C ALA A 474 -26.75 8.85 -11.16
N ALA A 475 -26.01 9.68 -11.92
CA ALA A 475 -26.27 9.93 -13.33
C ALA A 475 -26.13 8.65 -14.18
N SER A 476 -25.07 7.88 -13.94
CA SER A 476 -24.86 6.60 -14.63
C SER A 476 -25.98 5.60 -14.35
N PHE A 477 -26.40 5.49 -13.08
CA PHE A 477 -27.52 4.65 -12.69
C PHE A 477 -28.84 5.09 -13.33
N ALA A 478 -29.10 6.40 -13.40
CA ALA A 478 -30.29 6.95 -14.06
C ALA A 478 -30.30 6.67 -15.58
N ILE A 479 -29.15 6.72 -16.26
CA ILE A 479 -29.05 6.54 -17.71
C ILE A 479 -29.08 5.06 -18.11
N VAL A 480 -28.41 4.18 -17.36
CA VAL A 480 -28.17 2.77 -17.75
C VAL A 480 -29.07 1.78 -16.98
N GLY A 481 -29.65 2.20 -15.86
CA GLY A 481 -30.55 1.40 -15.04
C GLY A 481 -29.85 0.25 -14.29
N ARG A 482 -30.63 -0.78 -13.91
CA ARG A 482 -30.14 -1.91 -13.10
C ARG A 482 -29.05 -2.75 -13.77
N SER A 483 -28.96 -2.73 -15.10
CA SER A 483 -27.92 -3.44 -15.85
C SER A 483 -26.49 -2.99 -15.46
N LEU A 484 -26.33 -1.73 -15.05
CA LEU A 484 -25.08 -1.16 -14.56
C LEU A 484 -24.62 -1.82 -13.25
N LEU A 485 -25.56 -2.19 -12.38
CA LEU A 485 -25.26 -2.84 -11.11
C LEU A 485 -24.89 -4.31 -11.32
N GLU A 486 -25.46 -4.98 -12.32
CA GLU A 486 -25.18 -6.39 -12.62
C GLU A 486 -23.83 -6.56 -13.31
N ASP A 487 -23.55 -5.76 -14.34
CA ASP A 487 -22.27 -5.78 -15.06
C ASP A 487 -21.14 -5.14 -14.22
N GLY A 488 -21.45 -4.08 -13.46
CA GLY A 488 -20.54 -3.41 -12.56
C GLY A 488 -20.08 -4.29 -11.40
N LYS A 489 -21.00 -5.01 -10.73
CA LYS A 489 -20.64 -5.89 -9.58
C LYS A 489 -19.57 -6.92 -9.93
N LYS A 490 -19.59 -7.47 -11.14
CA LYS A 490 -18.68 -8.55 -11.53
C LYS A 490 -17.26 -8.04 -11.84
N SER A 491 -17.12 -6.88 -12.49
CA SER A 491 -15.82 -6.28 -12.82
C SER A 491 -15.25 -5.37 -11.71
N LEU A 492 -16.10 -4.62 -11.00
CA LEU A 492 -15.67 -3.74 -9.89
C LEU A 492 -15.33 -4.51 -8.62
N SER A 493 -15.92 -5.68 -8.33
CA SER A 493 -15.66 -6.40 -7.07
C SER A 493 -14.16 -6.64 -6.81
N THR A 494 -13.39 -7.00 -7.84
CA THR A 494 -11.93 -7.19 -7.74
C THR A 494 -11.13 -5.90 -7.59
N LEU A 495 -11.62 -4.76 -8.11
CA LEU A 495 -10.98 -3.45 -7.95
C LEU A 495 -11.37 -2.80 -6.61
N PHE A 496 -12.60 -3.04 -6.17
CA PHE A 496 -13.18 -2.46 -4.97
C PHE A 496 -12.54 -2.99 -3.68
N SER A 497 -12.12 -4.26 -3.66
CA SER A 497 -11.31 -4.80 -2.56
C SER A 497 -9.94 -4.14 -2.46
N ARG A 498 -9.27 -3.88 -3.59
CA ARG A 498 -7.99 -3.17 -3.61
C ARG A 498 -8.15 -1.72 -3.18
N PHE A 499 -9.19 -1.05 -3.65
CA PHE A 499 -9.53 0.31 -3.22
C PHE A 499 -9.82 0.37 -1.72
N LEU A 500 -10.63 -0.57 -1.18
CA LEU A 500 -10.92 -0.65 0.25
C LEU A 500 -9.64 -0.79 1.08
N ILE A 501 -8.72 -1.68 0.68
CA ILE A 501 -7.45 -1.88 1.37
C ILE A 501 -6.63 -0.58 1.33
N LEU A 502 -6.50 0.07 0.18
CA LEU A 502 -5.75 1.32 0.06
C LEU A 502 -6.39 2.45 0.90
N ALA A 503 -7.71 2.62 0.81
CA ALA A 503 -8.44 3.64 1.55
C ALA A 503 -8.36 3.42 3.06
N GLY A 504 -8.61 2.19 3.54
CA GLY A 504 -8.49 1.82 4.95
C GLY A 504 -7.07 2.00 5.49
N SER A 505 -6.06 1.62 4.69
CA SER A 505 -4.65 1.81 5.06
C SER A 505 -4.27 3.28 5.17
N LEU A 506 -4.72 4.11 4.23
CA LEU A 506 -4.50 5.56 4.28
C LEU A 506 -5.13 6.15 5.54
N VAL A 507 -6.39 5.82 5.81
CA VAL A 507 -7.15 6.28 6.98
C VAL A 507 -6.43 5.92 8.29
N TRP A 508 -6.00 4.67 8.46
CA TRP A 508 -5.22 4.27 9.63
C TRP A 508 -3.89 5.01 9.72
N SER A 509 -3.18 5.19 8.60
CA SER A 509 -1.85 5.79 8.58
C SER A 509 -1.85 7.24 9.05
N LEU A 510 -2.94 7.97 8.85
CA LEU A 510 -3.09 9.37 9.29
C LEU A 510 -2.94 9.54 10.81
N THR A 511 -3.13 8.48 11.60
CA THR A 511 -2.90 8.51 13.06
C THR A 511 -1.41 8.51 13.45
N MET A 512 -0.51 8.13 12.52
CA MET A 512 0.91 7.92 12.81
C MET A 512 1.83 8.88 12.04
N VAL A 513 1.61 9.05 10.73
CA VAL A 513 2.59 9.64 9.79
C VAL A 513 3.03 11.07 10.11
N LYS A 514 2.28 11.80 10.92
CA LYS A 514 2.64 13.17 11.32
C LYS A 514 3.60 13.23 12.50
N SER A 515 3.57 12.23 13.38
CA SER A 515 4.44 12.23 14.57
C SER A 515 5.90 12.08 14.14
N GLY A 516 6.82 12.80 14.79
CA GLY A 516 8.24 12.78 14.44
C GLY A 516 8.63 13.65 13.23
N LEU A 517 7.68 14.32 12.58
CA LEU A 517 8.01 15.35 11.56
C LEU A 517 8.44 16.65 12.26
N VAL A 518 9.42 17.33 11.66
CA VAL A 518 9.95 18.62 12.14
C VAL A 518 9.23 19.77 11.43
N TYR A 519 8.70 20.69 12.23
CA TYR A 519 7.99 21.90 11.81
C TYR A 519 8.74 23.15 12.32
N ASN A 520 8.26 24.34 11.98
CA ASN A 520 8.88 25.60 12.43
C ASN A 520 8.99 25.73 13.96
N TYR A 521 8.11 25.06 14.72
CA TYR A 521 8.15 25.06 16.19
C TYR A 521 8.99 23.91 16.78
N GLY A 522 9.46 22.96 15.97
CA GLY A 522 10.09 21.72 16.43
C GLY A 522 9.41 20.46 15.94
N MET A 523 9.80 19.31 16.52
CA MET A 523 9.27 18.00 16.19
C MET A 523 7.96 17.72 16.94
N GLY A 524 6.88 17.43 16.21
CA GLY A 524 5.53 17.23 16.78
C GLY A 524 5.18 15.77 17.10
N PHE A 525 4.38 15.55 18.14
CA PHE A 525 3.88 14.22 18.54
C PHE A 525 2.37 14.24 18.83
N TRP A 526 1.64 13.24 18.32
CA TRP A 526 0.20 13.08 18.50
C TRP A 526 -0.13 11.79 19.26
N GLY A 527 -1.11 11.86 20.16
CA GLY A 527 -1.56 10.71 20.94
C GLY A 527 -0.42 10.11 21.78
N PRO A 528 -0.36 8.78 21.94
CA PRO A 528 0.65 8.11 22.77
C PRO A 528 2.04 8.10 22.12
N ASN A 529 2.19 8.62 20.89
CA ASN A 529 3.48 8.64 20.20
C ASN A 529 4.54 9.47 20.91
N GLY A 530 4.16 10.45 21.74
CA GLY A 530 5.10 11.23 22.56
C GLY A 530 5.65 10.48 23.79
N HIS A 531 5.10 9.31 24.09
CA HIS A 531 5.49 8.47 25.22
C HIS A 531 5.87 7.07 24.73
N ASP A 532 4.88 6.22 24.44
CA ASP A 532 5.07 4.83 24.01
C ASP A 532 5.83 4.73 22.67
N GLY A 533 5.55 5.65 21.73
CA GLY A 533 6.30 5.71 20.47
C GLY A 533 7.78 6.06 20.66
N VAL A 534 8.07 6.99 21.57
CA VAL A 534 9.44 7.41 21.90
C VAL A 534 10.19 6.29 22.62
N TRP A 535 9.52 5.54 23.50
CA TRP A 535 10.06 4.36 24.16
C TRP A 535 10.59 3.31 23.16
N HIS A 536 9.77 2.95 22.16
CA HIS A 536 10.18 2.03 21.10
C HIS A 536 11.38 2.54 20.29
N ILE A 537 11.43 3.84 20.02
CA ILE A 537 12.56 4.46 19.30
C ILE A 537 13.84 4.36 20.14
N ALA A 538 13.79 4.64 21.44
CA ALA A 538 14.94 4.52 22.34
C ALA A 538 15.48 3.08 22.41
N LEU A 539 14.59 2.08 22.53
CA LEU A 539 14.96 0.67 22.51
C LEU A 539 15.60 0.26 21.19
N ALA A 540 14.95 0.58 20.07
CA ALA A 540 15.45 0.22 18.75
C ALA A 540 16.79 0.90 18.44
N GLN A 541 17.00 2.14 18.91
CA GLN A 541 18.28 2.85 18.77
C GLN A 541 19.40 2.16 19.56
N SER A 542 19.13 1.73 20.81
CA SER A 542 20.07 0.96 21.61
C SER A 542 20.44 -0.37 20.93
N LEU A 543 19.44 -1.11 20.43
CA LEU A 543 19.64 -2.38 19.73
C LEU A 543 20.38 -2.20 18.40
N ALA A 544 20.09 -1.12 17.65
CA ALA A 544 20.81 -0.78 16.43
C ALA A 544 22.29 -0.49 16.71
N ASN A 545 22.62 0.10 17.85
CA ASN A 545 24.01 0.29 18.28
C ASN A 545 24.67 -1.00 18.81
N GLY A 546 23.97 -2.14 18.79
CA GLY A 546 24.46 -3.43 19.29
C GLY A 546 24.45 -3.54 20.81
N SER A 547 23.78 -2.62 21.51
CA SER A 547 23.68 -2.59 22.97
C SER A 547 22.40 -3.29 23.44
N TRP A 548 22.57 -4.23 24.37
CA TRP A 548 21.48 -4.86 25.12
C TRP A 548 21.21 -4.17 26.47
N ARG A 549 21.84 -3.02 26.70
CA ARG A 549 21.67 -2.23 27.92
C ARG A 549 20.39 -1.39 27.85
N MET A 550 19.79 -1.17 29.02
CA MET A 550 18.59 -0.36 29.17
C MET A 550 18.91 1.11 28.81
N PRO A 551 18.25 1.70 27.80
CA PRO A 551 18.58 3.05 27.35
C PRO A 551 18.22 4.11 28.40
N ILE A 552 17.07 3.94 29.05
CA ILE A 552 16.47 4.92 29.98
C ILE A 552 16.91 4.76 31.44
N PHE A 553 17.71 3.72 31.74
CA PHE A 553 18.10 3.41 33.12
C PHE A 553 19.48 2.76 33.14
N SER A 554 20.50 3.61 33.13
CA SER A 554 21.90 3.21 33.07
C SER A 554 22.30 2.15 34.12
N GLY A 555 23.24 1.28 33.75
CA GLY A 555 23.75 0.21 34.63
C GLY A 555 22.95 -1.10 34.55
N GLU A 556 21.73 -1.08 34.00
CA GLU A 556 20.90 -2.27 33.82
C GLU A 556 20.91 -2.78 32.37
N VAL A 557 20.53 -4.06 32.21
CA VAL A 557 20.28 -4.72 30.91
C VAL A 557 18.79 -4.85 30.67
N ILE A 558 18.36 -4.90 29.41
CA ILE A 558 16.95 -5.08 29.06
C ILE A 558 16.47 -6.47 29.53
N ARG A 559 15.54 -6.49 30.47
CA ARG A 559 14.85 -7.69 30.99
C ARG A 559 13.35 -7.44 31.14
N ASN A 560 12.57 -8.52 31.26
CA ASN A 560 11.11 -8.50 31.46
C ASN A 560 10.34 -7.71 30.39
N TYR A 561 10.85 -7.73 29.15
CA TYR A 561 10.27 -7.01 28.02
C TYR A 561 10.33 -7.85 26.74
N HIS A 562 9.37 -7.63 25.83
CA HIS A 562 9.26 -8.35 24.57
C HIS A 562 9.85 -7.51 23.42
N ILE A 563 11.13 -7.73 23.14
CA ILE A 563 11.94 -6.90 22.23
C ILE A 563 11.69 -7.13 20.73
N GLY A 564 10.80 -8.06 20.35
CA GLY A 564 10.73 -8.56 18.98
C GLY A 564 10.36 -7.49 17.96
N PHE A 565 9.51 -6.52 18.33
CA PHE A 565 9.19 -5.38 17.47
C PHE A 565 10.38 -4.42 17.32
N ASP A 566 11.05 -4.07 18.42
CA ASP A 566 12.17 -3.12 18.42
C ASP A 566 13.39 -3.70 17.70
N LEU A 567 13.62 -5.01 17.84
CA LEU A 567 14.64 -5.74 17.10
C LEU A 567 14.34 -5.74 15.59
N PHE A 568 13.08 -5.97 15.21
CA PHE A 568 12.65 -5.86 13.82
C PHE A 568 12.93 -4.46 13.26
N LEU A 569 12.62 -3.42 14.04
CA LEU A 569 12.86 -2.02 13.67
C LEU A 569 14.37 -1.71 13.55
N ALA A 570 15.19 -2.17 14.50
CA ALA A 570 16.63 -2.00 14.48
C ALA A 570 17.30 -2.72 13.29
N ILE A 571 16.85 -3.94 12.96
CA ILE A 571 17.32 -4.67 11.78
C ILE A 571 16.96 -3.91 10.50
N LEU A 572 15.74 -3.41 10.38
CA LEU A 572 15.33 -2.61 9.22
C LEU A 572 16.16 -1.34 9.08
N HIS A 573 16.43 -0.65 10.18
CA HIS A 573 17.31 0.53 10.18
C HIS A 573 18.71 0.17 9.67
N LYS A 574 19.32 -0.92 10.16
CA LYS A 574 20.64 -1.37 9.67
C LYS A 574 20.66 -1.77 8.20
N LEU A 575 19.58 -2.39 7.71
CA LEU A 575 19.49 -2.85 6.32
C LEU A 575 19.21 -1.72 5.33
N THR A 576 18.45 -0.71 5.75
CA THR A 576 17.95 0.36 4.87
C THR A 576 18.67 1.69 5.05
N PHE A 577 19.41 1.85 6.15
CA PHE A 577 20.01 3.12 6.61
C PHE A 577 18.99 4.24 6.86
N ILE A 578 17.69 3.94 6.86
CA ILE A 578 16.62 4.91 7.13
C ILE A 578 16.51 5.15 8.63
N PRO A 579 16.41 6.40 9.12
CA PRO A 579 16.26 6.68 10.56
C PRO A 579 15.12 5.89 11.21
N ILE A 580 15.35 5.41 12.43
CA ILE A 580 14.37 4.62 13.20
C ILE A 580 13.06 5.37 13.39
N THR A 581 13.15 6.68 13.66
CA THR A 581 12.00 7.60 13.77
C THR A 581 11.15 7.58 12.50
N THR A 582 11.79 7.68 11.33
CA THR A 582 11.12 7.64 10.02
C THR A 582 10.51 6.28 9.72
N LEU A 583 11.20 5.20 10.07
CA LEU A 583 10.66 3.84 9.94
C LEU A 583 9.42 3.65 10.80
N TYR A 584 9.47 4.08 12.06
CA TYR A 584 8.40 3.91 13.04
C TYR A 584 7.14 4.70 12.68
N PHE A 585 7.26 5.99 12.35
CA PHE A 585 6.11 6.87 12.13
C PHE A 585 5.64 6.94 10.67
N GLN A 586 6.55 7.04 9.70
CA GLN A 586 6.18 7.36 8.31
C GLN A 586 6.10 6.13 7.39
N ILE A 587 6.93 5.11 7.60
CA ILE A 587 7.08 4.00 6.63
C ILE A 587 6.33 2.74 7.05
N LEU A 588 6.56 2.23 8.25
CA LEU A 588 5.94 0.99 8.70
C LEU A 588 4.42 1.09 8.83
N PRO A 589 3.81 2.20 9.32
CA PRO A 589 2.36 2.25 9.49
C PRO A 589 1.59 2.07 8.16
N PRO A 590 1.91 2.79 7.05
CA PRO A 590 1.28 2.53 5.75
C PRO A 590 1.47 1.10 5.25
N ILE A 591 2.67 0.53 5.42
CA ILE A 591 2.97 -0.85 5.01
C ILE A 591 2.13 -1.84 5.80
N PHE A 592 2.09 -1.71 7.13
CA PHE A 592 1.29 -2.57 8.01
C PHE A 592 -0.20 -2.42 7.70
N GLY A 593 -0.70 -1.21 7.49
CA GLY A 593 -2.07 -0.96 7.06
C GLY A 593 -2.42 -1.80 5.82
N ILE A 594 -1.60 -1.73 4.76
CA ILE A 594 -1.85 -2.46 3.51
C ILE A 594 -1.78 -3.97 3.72
N LEU A 595 -0.75 -4.44 4.41
CA LEU A 595 -0.53 -5.87 4.61
C LEU A 595 -1.61 -6.49 5.49
N ILE A 596 -2.04 -5.81 6.56
CA ILE A 596 -3.12 -6.28 7.44
C ILE A 596 -4.41 -6.43 6.64
N GLY A 597 -4.83 -5.41 5.88
CA GLY A 597 -6.04 -5.51 5.05
C GLY A 597 -5.94 -6.57 3.96
N TYR A 598 -4.78 -6.66 3.29
CA TYR A 598 -4.53 -7.68 2.27
C TYR A 598 -4.65 -9.10 2.85
N PHE A 599 -4.00 -9.38 3.98
CA PHE A 599 -4.03 -10.70 4.58
C PHE A 599 -5.37 -11.00 5.26
N ALA A 600 -6.05 -10.02 5.86
CA ALA A 600 -7.41 -10.18 6.37
C ALA A 600 -8.40 -10.53 5.25
N TYR A 601 -8.34 -9.82 4.12
CA TYR A 601 -9.14 -10.10 2.93
C TYR A 601 -8.86 -11.52 2.40
N HIS A 602 -7.60 -11.85 2.16
CA HIS A 602 -7.23 -13.14 1.59
C HIS A 602 -7.44 -14.32 2.54
N PHE A 603 -7.27 -14.13 3.84
CA PHE A 603 -7.65 -15.12 4.85
C PHE A 603 -9.15 -15.40 4.77
N THR A 604 -9.99 -14.36 4.84
CA THR A 604 -11.45 -14.51 4.80
C THR A 604 -11.92 -15.10 3.48
N LEU A 605 -11.32 -14.70 2.35
CA LEU A 605 -11.61 -15.25 1.03
C LEU A 605 -11.27 -16.74 0.96
N ARG A 606 -10.13 -17.17 1.52
CA ARG A 606 -9.74 -18.59 1.53
C ARG A 606 -10.63 -19.43 2.44
N TRP A 607 -11.03 -18.88 3.57
CA TRP A 607 -11.92 -19.54 4.52
C TRP A 607 -13.34 -19.67 3.96
N THR A 608 -13.93 -18.57 3.52
CA THR A 608 -15.35 -18.50 3.15
C THR A 608 -15.63 -18.72 1.67
N LYS A 609 -14.60 -18.64 0.81
CA LYS A 609 -14.70 -18.71 -0.66
C LYS A 609 -15.64 -17.67 -1.27
N SER A 610 -15.82 -16.52 -0.62
CA SER A 610 -16.69 -15.45 -1.10
C SER A 610 -16.00 -14.09 -1.01
N ASP A 611 -15.89 -13.39 -2.13
CA ASP A 611 -15.34 -12.04 -2.19
C ASP A 611 -16.19 -11.04 -1.40
N LEU A 612 -17.52 -11.19 -1.40
CA LEU A 612 -18.42 -10.31 -0.63
C LEU A 612 -18.17 -10.44 0.88
N LYS A 613 -18.03 -11.67 1.39
CA LYS A 613 -17.71 -11.93 2.80
C LYS A 613 -16.33 -11.37 3.15
N ALA A 614 -15.34 -11.56 2.28
CA ALA A 614 -13.99 -11.03 2.47
C ALA A 614 -13.97 -9.49 2.46
N TRP A 615 -14.74 -8.86 1.59
CA TRP A 615 -14.83 -7.40 1.50
C TRP A 615 -15.44 -6.81 2.77
N TRP A 616 -16.61 -7.29 3.19
CA TRP A 616 -17.25 -6.80 4.42
C TRP A 616 -16.40 -7.07 5.67
N ALA A 617 -15.79 -8.25 5.78
CA ALA A 617 -14.87 -8.53 6.89
C ALA A 617 -13.70 -7.52 6.93
N THR A 618 -13.12 -7.20 5.78
CA THR A 618 -12.03 -6.22 5.67
C THR A 618 -12.52 -4.80 6.00
N PHE A 619 -13.73 -4.43 5.59
CA PHE A 619 -14.35 -3.15 5.93
C PHE A 619 -14.51 -2.99 7.44
N PHE A 620 -15.06 -4.00 8.12
CA PHE A 620 -15.19 -3.97 9.59
C PHE A 620 -13.83 -3.99 10.29
N VAL A 621 -12.81 -4.67 9.75
CA VAL A 621 -11.46 -4.60 10.30
C VAL A 621 -10.95 -3.16 10.31
N TYR A 622 -11.07 -2.43 9.20
CA TYR A 622 -10.58 -1.04 9.10
C TYR A 622 -11.43 -0.01 9.83
N PHE A 623 -12.74 -0.06 9.68
CA PHE A 623 -13.59 1.10 9.97
C PHE A 623 -14.46 0.94 11.21
N ALA A 624 -14.57 -0.26 11.77
CA ALA A 624 -15.52 -0.47 12.84
C ALA A 624 -15.14 0.27 14.13
N GLY A 625 -16.06 1.15 14.56
CA GLY A 625 -16.00 1.86 15.82
C GLY A 625 -17.03 1.36 16.82
N GLY A 626 -16.75 1.60 18.11
CA GLY A 626 -17.73 1.44 19.18
C GLY A 626 -18.69 2.62 19.23
N TRP A 627 -19.86 2.44 19.84
CA TRP A 627 -20.90 3.47 20.01
C TRP A 627 -20.60 4.54 21.06
N GLY A 628 -19.33 4.71 21.46
CA GLY A 628 -18.93 5.78 22.38
C GLY A 628 -19.27 7.17 21.84
N TRP A 629 -19.28 7.32 20.50
CA TRP A 629 -19.68 8.56 19.84
C TRP A 629 -21.12 8.99 20.14
N ILE A 630 -22.02 8.05 20.46
CA ILE A 630 -23.39 8.39 20.88
C ILE A 630 -23.34 9.10 22.23
N ILE A 631 -22.52 8.60 23.15
CA ILE A 631 -22.36 9.18 24.49
C ILE A 631 -21.71 10.57 24.41
N THR A 632 -20.64 10.75 23.61
CA THR A 632 -20.06 12.09 23.43
C THR A 632 -21.05 13.03 22.77
N LEU A 633 -21.75 12.60 21.72
CA LEU A 633 -22.71 13.46 21.02
C LEU A 633 -23.77 14.03 21.97
N PHE A 634 -24.29 13.22 22.90
CA PHE A 634 -25.22 13.70 23.93
C PHE A 634 -24.54 14.50 25.05
N ARG A 635 -23.28 14.19 25.41
CA ARG A 635 -22.57 14.83 26.53
C ARG A 635 -22.03 16.21 26.17
N ASN A 636 -21.43 16.37 24.99
CA ASN A 636 -20.73 17.58 24.59
C ASN A 636 -21.01 18.03 23.15
N GLY A 637 -21.91 17.36 22.41
CA GLY A 637 -22.24 17.72 21.03
C GLY A 637 -21.20 17.29 20.00
N GLU A 638 -20.20 16.51 20.39
CA GLU A 638 -19.08 16.10 19.52
C GLU A 638 -19.15 14.62 19.15
N ILE A 639 -18.69 14.29 17.94
CA ILE A 639 -18.52 12.91 17.49
C ILE A 639 -17.12 12.45 17.91
N GLY A 640 -17.03 11.53 18.88
CA GLY A 640 -15.75 11.06 19.42
C GLY A 640 -15.91 9.81 20.28
N GLY A 641 -15.17 9.75 21.40
CA GLY A 641 -15.43 8.76 22.45
C GLY A 641 -14.93 7.35 22.17
N GLU A 642 -13.84 7.19 21.41
CA GLU A 642 -13.23 5.88 21.13
C GLU A 642 -13.05 5.03 22.40
N SER A 643 -12.54 5.65 23.46
CA SER A 643 -12.13 5.01 24.71
C SER A 643 -13.17 5.12 25.84
N ILE A 644 -14.41 5.54 25.55
CA ILE A 644 -15.48 5.68 26.57
C ILE A 644 -15.76 4.36 27.29
N PHE A 645 -15.70 3.25 26.55
CA PHE A 645 -15.91 1.91 27.07
C PHE A 645 -14.58 1.17 27.31
N TRP A 646 -13.51 1.88 27.67
CA TRP A 646 -12.23 1.28 28.04
C TRP A 646 -11.63 0.35 26.97
N SER A 647 -11.72 0.70 25.70
CA SER A 647 -11.03 -0.02 24.62
C SER A 647 -10.57 0.93 23.53
N GLN A 648 -9.54 0.51 22.80
CA GLN A 648 -9.19 1.05 21.50
C GLN A 648 -10.11 0.46 20.43
N GLN A 649 -10.32 1.19 19.32
CA GLN A 649 -11.09 0.76 18.16
C GLN A 649 -10.19 0.61 16.92
N SER A 650 -10.80 0.25 15.79
CA SER A 650 -10.06 -0.10 14.57
C SER A 650 -9.12 1.02 14.08
N ILE A 651 -9.55 2.28 14.15
CA ILE A 651 -8.79 3.44 13.64
C ILE A 651 -7.42 3.59 14.31
N SER A 652 -7.31 3.32 15.60
CA SER A 652 -6.07 3.48 16.37
C SER A 652 -5.14 2.27 16.28
N THR A 653 -5.45 1.25 15.44
CA THR A 653 -4.65 0.01 15.32
C THR A 653 -3.16 0.26 15.10
N LEU A 654 -2.82 1.24 14.25
CA LEU A 654 -1.42 1.55 13.92
C LEU A 654 -0.70 2.38 15.00
N VAL A 655 -1.44 2.95 15.95
CA VAL A 655 -0.89 3.71 17.09
C VAL A 655 -0.12 2.80 18.05
N ASN A 656 -0.36 1.49 17.99
CA ASN A 656 0.41 0.46 18.67
C ASN A 656 1.05 -0.48 17.63
N PRO A 657 2.23 -0.13 17.08
CA PRO A 657 2.89 -0.93 16.04
C PRO A 657 3.21 -2.39 16.44
N PRO A 658 3.57 -2.73 17.70
CA PRO A 658 3.68 -4.13 18.12
C PRO A 658 2.35 -4.89 17.96
N PHE A 659 1.22 -4.28 18.33
CA PHE A 659 -0.11 -4.85 18.10
C PHE A 659 -0.39 -5.03 16.59
N ALA A 660 -0.13 -4.02 15.77
CA ALA A 660 -0.31 -4.11 14.31
C ALA A 660 0.53 -5.23 13.68
N LEU A 661 1.82 -5.33 14.05
CA LEU A 661 2.70 -6.40 13.57
C LEU A 661 2.20 -7.78 14.02
N SER A 662 1.71 -7.91 15.26
CA SER A 662 1.15 -9.18 15.73
C SER A 662 -0.10 -9.59 14.94
N LEU A 663 -1.00 -8.67 14.60
CA LEU A 663 -2.17 -8.95 13.75
C LEU A 663 -1.76 -9.41 12.35
N LEU A 664 -0.76 -8.76 11.77
CA LEU A 664 -0.19 -9.15 10.48
C LEU A 664 0.31 -10.60 10.52
N LEU A 665 1.09 -10.97 11.55
CA LEU A 665 1.60 -12.32 11.71
C LEU A 665 0.48 -13.34 11.95
N ILE A 666 -0.56 -12.99 12.71
CA ILE A 666 -1.74 -13.86 12.90
C ILE A 666 -2.46 -14.09 11.55
N PHE A 667 -2.77 -13.05 10.77
CA PHE A 667 -3.47 -13.23 9.49
C PHE A 667 -2.63 -13.97 8.46
N LEU A 668 -1.33 -13.74 8.44
CA LEU A 668 -0.39 -14.46 7.59
C LEU A 668 -0.30 -15.94 8.00
N GLY A 669 -0.16 -16.21 9.30
CA GLY A 669 -0.14 -17.56 9.88
C GLY A 669 -1.43 -18.32 9.58
N LEU A 670 -2.59 -17.71 9.81
CA LEU A 670 -3.90 -18.27 9.47
C LEU A 670 -4.05 -18.54 7.97
N SER A 671 -3.61 -17.61 7.12
CA SER A 671 -3.62 -17.78 5.66
C SER A 671 -2.81 -18.99 5.20
N PHE A 672 -1.60 -19.16 5.74
CA PHE A 672 -0.77 -20.33 5.45
C PHE A 672 -1.32 -21.60 6.05
N LEU A 673 -1.88 -21.55 7.25
CA LEU A 673 -2.48 -22.70 7.92
C LEU A 673 -3.71 -23.22 7.15
N VAL A 674 -4.63 -22.34 6.74
CA VAL A 674 -5.79 -22.71 5.91
C VAL A 674 -5.33 -23.38 4.60
N LYS A 675 -4.34 -22.78 3.93
CA LYS A 675 -3.82 -23.32 2.67
C LYS A 675 -3.10 -24.65 2.89
N GLY A 676 -2.21 -24.73 3.88
CA GLY A 676 -1.41 -25.90 4.22
C GLY A 676 -2.26 -27.09 4.64
N LEU A 677 -3.32 -26.88 5.43
CA LEU A 677 -4.27 -27.93 5.79
C LEU A 677 -5.02 -28.45 4.56
N LYS A 678 -5.40 -27.56 3.63
CA LYS A 678 -6.13 -27.94 2.41
C LYS A 678 -5.24 -28.67 1.40
N THR A 679 -4.00 -28.23 1.21
CA THR A 679 -3.07 -28.80 0.21
C THR A 679 -2.17 -29.89 0.80
N LYS A 680 -2.21 -30.13 2.11
CA LYS A 680 -1.28 -30.98 2.87
C LYS A 680 0.20 -30.61 2.66
N ASP A 681 0.48 -29.33 2.38
CA ASP A 681 1.84 -28.83 2.15
C ASP A 681 2.54 -28.56 3.48
N ARG A 682 3.55 -29.39 3.80
CA ARG A 682 4.32 -29.29 5.05
C ARG A 682 5.07 -27.97 5.19
N ARG A 683 5.53 -27.36 4.09
CA ARG A 683 6.29 -26.10 4.15
C ARG A 683 5.43 -24.97 4.67
N LEU A 684 4.18 -24.89 4.21
CA LEU A 684 3.22 -23.89 4.67
C LEU A 684 2.86 -24.07 6.14
N LEU A 685 2.75 -25.31 6.61
CA LEU A 685 2.47 -25.63 8.01
C LEU A 685 3.64 -25.24 8.92
N ILE A 686 4.89 -25.48 8.49
CA ILE A 686 6.09 -25.06 9.23
C ILE A 686 6.16 -23.53 9.32
N ILE A 687 5.91 -22.82 8.22
CA ILE A 687 5.87 -21.36 8.22
C ILE A 687 4.79 -20.86 9.18
N ALA A 688 3.57 -21.41 9.13
CA ALA A 688 2.50 -21.04 10.05
C ALA A 688 2.91 -21.28 11.52
N THR A 689 3.53 -22.43 11.81
CA THR A 689 4.03 -22.80 13.15
C THR A 689 5.02 -21.77 13.67
N PHE A 690 6.00 -21.38 12.85
CA PHE A 690 6.99 -20.36 13.20
C PHE A 690 6.33 -18.99 13.45
N LEU A 691 5.43 -18.56 12.56
CA LEU A 691 4.73 -17.27 12.69
C LEU A 691 3.92 -17.17 13.98
N PHE A 692 3.22 -18.24 14.37
CA PHE A 692 2.50 -18.28 15.65
C PHE A 692 3.46 -18.33 16.85
N GLY A 693 4.57 -19.06 16.74
CA GLY A 693 5.55 -19.21 17.82
C GLY A 693 6.24 -17.90 18.21
N ILE A 694 6.59 -17.06 17.22
CA ILE A 694 7.28 -15.78 17.47
C ILE A 694 6.37 -14.69 18.06
N LEU A 695 5.03 -14.86 18.03
CA LEU A 695 4.08 -13.85 18.49
C LEU A 695 4.36 -13.41 19.93
N VAL A 696 4.81 -14.32 20.80
CA VAL A 696 5.07 -14.01 22.21
C VAL A 696 6.13 -12.90 22.39
N GLN A 697 7.08 -12.77 21.46
CA GLN A 697 8.10 -11.72 21.49
C GLN A 697 7.68 -10.43 20.78
N ILE A 698 6.67 -10.48 19.92
CA ILE A 698 6.10 -9.27 19.32
C ILE A 698 5.08 -8.65 20.26
N LYS A 699 4.17 -9.49 20.77
CA LYS A 699 3.16 -9.13 21.76
C LYS A 699 2.70 -10.39 22.50
N VAL A 700 3.04 -10.48 23.79
CA VAL A 700 2.69 -11.65 24.63
C VAL A 700 1.20 -11.98 24.57
N TYR A 701 0.32 -10.99 24.58
CA TYR A 701 -1.14 -11.16 24.49
C TYR A 701 -1.58 -11.85 23.20
N ALA A 702 -0.97 -11.51 22.05
CA ALA A 702 -1.22 -12.20 20.79
C ALA A 702 -0.81 -13.67 20.87
N GLY A 703 0.37 -13.94 21.45
CA GLY A 703 0.88 -15.29 21.64
C GLY A 703 -0.06 -16.16 22.47
N ILE A 704 -0.48 -15.68 23.64
CA ILE A 704 -1.41 -16.39 24.53
C ILE A 704 -2.73 -16.69 23.81
N LEU A 705 -3.32 -15.69 23.17
CA LEU A 705 -4.60 -15.86 22.46
C LEU A 705 -4.48 -16.83 21.29
N ALA A 706 -3.44 -16.70 20.47
CA ALA A 706 -3.23 -17.56 19.30
C ALA A 706 -2.94 -19.01 19.71
N LEU A 707 -2.09 -19.25 20.72
CA LEU A 707 -1.80 -20.59 21.23
C LEU A 707 -3.04 -21.24 21.83
N THR A 708 -3.85 -20.48 22.60
CA THR A 708 -5.11 -20.97 23.16
C THR A 708 -6.10 -21.33 22.05
N GLY A 709 -6.24 -20.46 21.05
CA GLY A 709 -7.05 -20.71 19.86
C GLY A 709 -6.61 -21.96 19.09
N LEU A 710 -5.31 -22.13 18.84
CA LEU A 710 -4.76 -23.31 18.16
C LEU A 710 -4.96 -24.58 18.97
N SER A 711 -4.82 -24.52 20.29
CA SER A 711 -5.05 -25.64 21.19
C SER A 711 -6.50 -26.11 21.15
N ILE A 712 -7.45 -25.22 21.44
CA ILE A 712 -8.89 -25.57 21.47
C ILE A 712 -9.38 -26.03 20.10
N SER A 713 -9.01 -25.31 19.03
CA SER A 713 -9.33 -25.74 17.67
C SER A 713 -8.65 -27.07 17.32
N GLY A 714 -7.44 -27.31 17.79
CA GLY A 714 -6.69 -28.55 17.59
C GLY A 714 -7.38 -29.76 18.21
N PHE A 715 -7.81 -29.64 19.47
CA PHE A 715 -8.57 -30.70 20.15
C PHE A 715 -9.91 -30.95 19.46
N LEU A 716 -10.67 -29.91 19.12
CA LEU A 716 -11.93 -30.09 18.39
C LEU A 716 -11.72 -30.73 17.01
N TYR A 717 -10.66 -30.35 16.30
CA TYR A 717 -10.30 -30.94 15.01
C TYR A 717 -9.94 -32.43 15.14
N LEU A 718 -9.29 -32.82 16.24
CA LEU A 718 -9.04 -34.20 16.59
C LEU A 718 -10.34 -34.95 16.93
N PHE A 719 -11.21 -34.37 17.75
CA PHE A 719 -12.52 -34.95 18.10
C PHE A 719 -13.42 -35.17 16.88
N GLN A 720 -13.35 -34.27 15.89
CA GLN A 720 -14.02 -34.41 14.59
C GLN A 720 -13.38 -35.47 13.67
N ARG A 721 -12.38 -36.22 14.16
CA ARG A 721 -11.62 -37.25 13.42
C ARG A 721 -10.96 -36.71 12.14
N LYS A 722 -10.58 -35.43 12.11
CA LYS A 722 -9.93 -34.78 10.94
C LYS A 722 -8.40 -34.83 10.98
N GLY A 723 -7.81 -35.34 12.07
CA GLY A 723 -6.37 -35.61 12.22
C GLY A 723 -5.68 -34.76 13.29
N ILE A 724 -4.36 -34.97 13.46
CA ILE A 724 -3.54 -34.32 14.51
C ILE A 724 -2.74 -33.11 14.02
N THR A 725 -2.90 -32.71 12.76
CA THR A 725 -2.05 -31.68 12.13
C THR A 725 -2.11 -30.35 12.85
N LEU A 726 -3.30 -29.92 13.30
CA LEU A 726 -3.47 -28.65 14.01
C LEU A 726 -2.83 -28.70 15.42
N ILE A 727 -2.87 -29.86 16.08
CA ILE A 727 -2.16 -30.10 17.35
C ILE A 727 -0.65 -30.03 17.16
N LYS A 728 -0.11 -30.55 16.03
CA LYS A 728 1.32 -30.41 15.72
C LYS A 728 1.74 -28.96 15.52
N VAL A 729 0.92 -28.16 14.84
CA VAL A 729 1.16 -26.72 14.69
C VAL A 729 1.13 -26.02 16.05
N PHE A 730 0.14 -26.32 16.89
CA PHE A 730 0.08 -25.82 18.27
C PHE A 730 1.34 -26.18 19.07
N ALA A 731 1.70 -27.46 19.13
CA ALA A 731 2.84 -27.94 19.90
C ALA A 731 4.16 -27.33 19.41
N GLY A 732 4.36 -27.25 18.09
CA GLY A 732 5.54 -26.61 17.51
C GLY A 732 5.60 -25.11 17.81
N ALA A 733 4.46 -24.40 17.71
CA ALA A 733 4.39 -22.99 18.04
C ALA A 733 4.68 -22.75 19.53
N LEU A 734 4.13 -23.59 20.42
CA LEU A 734 4.38 -23.54 21.86
C LEU A 734 5.86 -23.75 22.19
N ILE A 735 6.52 -24.73 21.58
CA ILE A 735 7.96 -24.98 21.76
C ILE A 735 8.77 -23.74 21.34
N ILE A 736 8.48 -23.18 20.16
CA ILE A 736 9.15 -21.97 19.68
C ILE A 736 8.91 -20.80 20.64
N SER A 737 7.67 -20.60 21.12
CA SER A 737 7.35 -19.55 22.08
C SER A 737 8.13 -19.71 23.37
N ILE A 738 8.22 -20.91 23.94
CA ILE A 738 8.98 -21.17 25.18
C ILE A 738 10.47 -20.89 24.97
N LEU A 739 11.05 -21.40 23.87
CA LEU A 739 12.48 -21.23 23.56
C LEU A 739 12.88 -19.77 23.39
N ILE A 740 12.04 -18.97 22.73
CA ILE A 740 12.36 -17.56 22.47
C ILE A 740 11.98 -16.68 23.68
N PHE A 741 10.97 -17.02 24.47
CA PHE A 741 10.54 -16.23 25.64
C PHE A 741 11.45 -16.40 26.88
N SER A 742 12.00 -17.60 27.08
CA SER A 742 12.77 -17.93 28.29
C SER A 742 14.02 -17.07 28.54
N PRO A 743 14.85 -16.68 27.54
CA PRO A 743 16.08 -15.92 27.80
C PRO A 743 15.88 -14.48 28.31
N VAL A 744 14.69 -13.89 28.12
CA VAL A 744 14.45 -12.44 28.35
C VAL A 744 13.53 -12.19 29.57
N SER A 745 12.96 -13.24 30.16
CA SER A 745 11.94 -13.17 31.22
C SER A 745 12.45 -13.55 32.63
N ASN A 746 13.75 -13.60 32.84
CA ASN A 746 14.33 -13.93 34.15
C ASN A 746 14.06 -12.82 35.18
N GLY A 747 13.15 -13.07 36.13
CA GLY A 747 13.20 -12.45 37.45
C GLY A 747 12.14 -11.44 37.84
N VAL A 748 11.20 -11.01 36.98
CA VAL A 748 9.98 -10.30 37.43
C VAL A 748 8.79 -10.73 36.59
N GLY A 749 8.03 -11.70 37.09
CA GLY A 749 6.68 -11.92 36.59
C GLY A 749 5.78 -10.84 37.17
N THR A 750 5.41 -9.83 36.37
CA THR A 750 4.28 -8.97 36.75
C THR A 750 3.05 -9.88 36.90
N THR A 751 2.61 -10.10 38.13
CA THR A 751 1.53 -11.05 38.42
C THR A 751 0.22 -10.48 37.88
N LEU A 752 -0.52 -11.29 37.11
CA LEU A 752 -1.92 -10.99 36.84
C LEU A 752 -2.69 -11.12 38.15
N LEU A 753 -3.14 -9.99 38.69
CA LEU A 753 -3.94 -9.92 39.90
C LEU A 753 -5.39 -10.25 39.54
N PHE A 754 -6.00 -11.19 40.27
CA PHE A 754 -7.42 -11.45 40.14
C PHE A 754 -8.21 -10.30 40.79
N LYS A 755 -8.79 -9.43 39.95
CA LYS A 755 -9.56 -8.25 40.35
C LYS A 755 -10.84 -8.20 39.51
N PRO A 756 -11.84 -9.06 39.79
CA PRO A 756 -13.00 -9.20 38.92
C PRO A 756 -13.76 -7.88 38.76
N PHE A 757 -14.13 -7.58 37.51
CA PHE A 757 -14.93 -6.42 37.10
C PHE A 757 -14.30 -5.04 37.38
N TRP A 758 -12.99 -4.98 37.65
CA TRP A 758 -12.28 -3.74 37.99
C TRP A 758 -12.49 -2.61 36.98
N PHE A 759 -12.38 -2.93 35.69
CA PHE A 759 -12.49 -1.94 34.62
C PHE A 759 -13.94 -1.49 34.40
N LEU A 760 -14.95 -2.31 34.75
CA LEU A 760 -16.36 -1.89 34.72
C LEU A 760 -16.65 -0.85 35.80
N GLU A 761 -16.06 -1.04 37.00
CA GLU A 761 -16.12 -0.05 38.08
C GLU A 761 -15.43 1.25 37.65
N GLU A 762 -14.21 1.17 37.09
CA GLU A 762 -13.49 2.35 36.58
C GLU A 762 -14.22 3.04 35.41
N MET A 763 -14.88 2.29 34.54
CA MET A 763 -15.66 2.83 33.43
C MET A 763 -16.75 3.79 33.91
N VAL A 764 -17.42 3.46 35.02
CA VAL A 764 -18.49 4.29 35.58
C VAL A 764 -18.02 5.33 36.58
N SER A 765 -16.85 5.16 37.20
CA SER A 765 -16.32 6.15 38.15
C SER A 765 -15.51 7.27 37.47
N SER A 766 -14.85 6.99 36.35
CA SER A 766 -13.90 7.93 35.73
C SER A 766 -14.57 8.97 34.80
N PRO A 767 -14.34 10.28 34.99
CA PRO A 767 -14.98 11.36 34.21
C PRO A 767 -14.68 11.33 32.70
N ASP A 768 -13.52 10.84 32.30
CA ASP A 768 -13.05 10.70 30.91
C ASP A 768 -13.59 9.45 30.21
N ARG A 769 -14.38 8.62 30.91
CA ARG A 769 -14.99 7.38 30.42
C ARG A 769 -16.52 7.53 30.33
N LEU A 770 -17.26 6.44 30.56
CA LEU A 770 -18.73 6.46 30.60
C LEU A 770 -19.27 7.37 31.71
N TYR A 771 -18.58 7.45 32.84
CA TYR A 771 -18.90 8.32 33.98
C TYR A 771 -20.39 8.30 34.39
N TRP A 772 -20.76 7.32 35.21
CA TRP A 772 -22.08 7.18 35.81
C TRP A 772 -21.96 7.12 37.33
N PRO A 773 -21.71 8.26 38.01
CA PRO A 773 -21.38 8.29 39.43
C PRO A 773 -22.46 7.68 40.32
N ARG A 774 -23.75 7.85 39.97
CA ARG A 774 -24.87 7.21 40.69
C ARG A 774 -24.78 5.68 40.66
N MET A 775 -24.41 5.09 39.52
CA MET A 775 -24.21 3.64 39.41
C MET A 775 -22.95 3.19 40.17
N ALA A 776 -21.87 3.97 40.10
CA ALA A 776 -20.66 3.70 40.87
C ALA A 776 -20.94 3.66 42.40
N SER A 777 -21.66 4.66 42.92
CA SER A 777 -22.09 4.69 44.33
C SER A 777 -23.03 3.52 44.68
N ALA A 778 -23.95 3.15 43.78
CA ALA A 778 -24.85 2.03 44.00
C ALA A 778 -24.08 0.69 44.11
N ILE A 779 -23.13 0.44 43.21
CA ILE A 779 -22.28 -0.77 43.23
C ILE A 779 -21.45 -0.82 44.51
N ALA A 780 -20.83 0.31 44.90
CA ALA A 780 -20.07 0.38 46.15
C ALA A 780 -20.94 0.03 47.36
N ASN A 781 -22.16 0.58 47.43
CA ASN A 781 -23.12 0.28 48.51
C ASN A 781 -23.59 -1.17 48.50
N TYR A 782 -23.91 -1.75 47.33
CA TYR A 782 -24.34 -3.15 47.23
C TYR A 782 -23.23 -4.11 47.63
N LYS A 783 -21.98 -3.79 47.28
CA LYS A 783 -20.78 -4.57 47.64
C LYS A 783 -20.51 -4.52 49.14
N LEU A 784 -20.59 -3.33 49.76
CA LEU A 784 -20.44 -3.17 51.21
C LEU A 784 -21.56 -3.86 52.00
N ALA A 785 -22.80 -3.80 51.50
CA ALA A 785 -23.96 -4.42 52.15
C ALA A 785 -24.10 -5.93 51.86
N GLY A 786 -23.24 -6.53 51.04
CA GLY A 786 -23.36 -7.94 50.63
C GLY A 786 -24.63 -8.25 49.83
N ASN A 787 -25.24 -7.26 49.16
CA ASN A 787 -26.51 -7.42 48.44
C ASN A 787 -26.30 -7.93 47.02
N TRP A 788 -26.11 -9.25 46.90
CA TRP A 788 -25.87 -9.93 45.61
C TRP A 788 -27.05 -9.81 44.62
N VAL A 789 -28.28 -9.70 45.13
CA VAL A 789 -29.50 -9.58 44.31
C VAL A 789 -29.49 -8.31 43.47
N LYS A 790 -28.95 -7.20 44.01
CA LYS A 790 -28.81 -5.94 43.26
C LYS A 790 -27.45 -5.84 42.55
N LEU A 791 -26.40 -6.42 43.13
CA LEU A 791 -25.04 -6.34 42.58
C LEU A 791 -24.89 -7.10 41.26
N ILE A 792 -25.43 -8.32 41.14
CA ILE A 792 -25.31 -9.15 39.94
C ILE A 792 -25.97 -8.48 38.72
N PRO A 793 -27.24 -8.01 38.79
CA PRO A 793 -27.85 -7.28 37.68
C PRO A 793 -27.12 -5.98 37.33
N ALA A 794 -26.55 -5.28 38.32
CA ALA A 794 -25.78 -4.06 38.07
C ALA A 794 -24.52 -4.35 37.23
N TYR A 795 -23.70 -5.33 37.61
CA TYR A 795 -22.56 -5.75 36.79
C TYR A 795 -22.98 -6.31 35.43
N GLY A 796 -24.10 -7.05 35.37
CA GLY A 796 -24.66 -7.55 34.11
C GLY A 796 -24.99 -6.42 33.14
N LEU A 797 -25.65 -5.36 33.63
CA LEU A 797 -25.94 -4.16 32.83
C LEU A 797 -24.66 -3.45 32.37
N LEU A 798 -23.69 -3.26 33.28
CA LEU A 798 -22.41 -2.63 32.92
C LEU A 798 -21.63 -3.43 31.90
N PHE A 799 -21.61 -4.76 32.03
CA PHE A 799 -21.00 -5.64 31.05
C PHE A 799 -21.69 -5.53 29.68
N MET A 800 -23.03 -5.49 29.64
CA MET A 800 -23.75 -5.28 28.38
C MET A 800 -23.41 -3.94 27.73
N ILE A 801 -23.38 -2.85 28.51
CA ILE A 801 -23.01 -1.52 28.00
C ILE A 801 -21.58 -1.55 27.47
N PHE A 802 -20.64 -2.12 28.21
CA PHE A 802 -19.27 -2.28 27.78
C PHE A 802 -19.14 -3.12 26.50
N TRP A 803 -19.78 -4.28 26.44
CA TRP A 803 -19.66 -5.22 25.32
C TRP A 803 -20.30 -4.67 24.05
N PHE A 804 -21.59 -4.32 24.10
CA PHE A 804 -22.30 -3.78 22.94
C PHE A 804 -21.81 -2.39 22.54
N GLY A 805 -21.45 -1.56 23.53
CA GLY A 805 -20.83 -0.26 23.31
C GLY A 805 -19.52 -0.39 22.51
N ASN A 806 -18.66 -1.34 22.85
CA ASN A 806 -17.42 -1.57 22.10
C ASN A 806 -17.62 -2.28 20.75
N LEU A 807 -18.61 -3.18 20.64
CA LEU A 807 -18.90 -3.86 19.38
C LEU A 807 -19.41 -2.86 18.32
N GLY A 808 -20.25 -1.91 18.71
CA GLY A 808 -20.92 -1.03 17.76
C GLY A 808 -21.69 -1.85 16.71
N THR A 809 -21.50 -1.55 15.43
CA THR A 809 -22.13 -2.31 14.33
C THR A 809 -21.64 -3.76 14.21
N ARG A 810 -20.54 -4.15 14.88
CA ARG A 810 -20.10 -5.56 14.92
C ARG A 810 -21.10 -6.47 15.63
N VAL A 811 -22.08 -5.92 16.36
CA VAL A 811 -23.17 -6.66 17.03
C VAL A 811 -23.95 -7.58 16.09
N ILE A 812 -23.93 -7.33 14.77
CA ILE A 812 -24.57 -8.16 13.74
C ILE A 812 -24.14 -9.63 13.83
N LYS A 813 -22.95 -9.94 14.38
CA LYS A 813 -22.48 -11.32 14.54
C LYS A 813 -23.16 -12.10 15.68
N GLU A 814 -23.72 -11.43 16.69
CA GLU A 814 -24.14 -12.07 17.95
C GLU A 814 -25.13 -13.24 17.75
N PRO A 815 -26.08 -13.20 16.80
CA PRO A 815 -26.95 -14.36 16.52
C PRO A 815 -26.19 -15.66 16.20
N ASN A 816 -25.00 -15.57 15.60
CA ASN A 816 -24.20 -16.76 15.27
C ASN A 816 -23.65 -17.45 16.52
N ILE A 817 -23.37 -16.72 17.60
CA ILE A 817 -22.83 -17.29 18.84
C ILE A 817 -23.82 -18.27 19.46
N PHE A 818 -25.11 -17.92 19.48
CA PHE A 818 -26.17 -18.82 19.96
C PHE A 818 -26.32 -20.08 19.09
N SER A 819 -26.20 -19.93 17.77
CA SER A 819 -26.20 -21.06 16.83
C SER A 819 -25.00 -21.99 17.04
N TRP A 820 -23.82 -21.40 17.30
CA TRP A 820 -22.59 -22.13 17.56
C TRP A 820 -22.65 -22.95 18.85
N LEU A 821 -23.24 -22.41 19.92
CA LEU A 821 -23.44 -23.15 21.16
C LEU A 821 -24.32 -24.39 20.95
N LYS A 822 -25.38 -24.27 20.14
CA LYS A 822 -26.28 -25.39 19.81
C LYS A 822 -25.62 -26.45 18.91
N ASN A 823 -24.73 -26.04 18.01
CA ASN A 823 -24.16 -26.88 16.95
C ASN A 823 -22.62 -27.01 16.99
N TRP A 824 -22.01 -26.90 18.18
CA TRP A 824 -20.56 -26.75 18.33
C TRP A 824 -19.73 -27.88 17.69
N LYS A 825 -20.27 -29.10 17.63
CA LYS A 825 -19.62 -30.26 17.00
C LYS A 825 -19.41 -30.10 15.48
N ASN A 826 -20.18 -29.24 14.82
CA ASN A 826 -20.13 -29.03 13.37
C ASN A 826 -19.32 -27.80 12.96
N LEU A 827 -18.80 -27.04 13.92
CA LEU A 827 -18.02 -25.84 13.64
C LEU A 827 -16.71 -26.18 12.93
N SER A 828 -16.32 -25.31 12.00
CA SER A 828 -15.00 -25.35 11.42
C SER A 828 -13.96 -24.91 12.45
N TRP A 829 -12.73 -25.41 12.31
CA TRP A 829 -11.62 -25.03 13.20
C TRP A 829 -11.35 -23.52 13.19
N VAL A 830 -11.68 -22.83 12.08
CA VAL A 830 -11.53 -21.37 11.94
C VAL A 830 -12.57 -20.64 12.79
N GLU A 831 -13.82 -21.11 12.80
CA GLU A 831 -14.88 -20.55 13.66
C GLU A 831 -14.52 -20.74 15.13
N VAL A 832 -14.05 -21.93 15.51
CA VAL A 832 -13.61 -22.23 16.88
C VAL A 832 -12.42 -21.37 17.28
N PHE A 833 -11.44 -21.19 16.38
CA PHE A 833 -10.27 -20.35 16.63
C PHE A 833 -10.71 -18.90 16.87
N THR A 834 -11.56 -18.40 15.97
CA THR A 834 -12.09 -17.03 16.02
C THR A 834 -12.93 -16.81 17.28
N ALA A 835 -13.83 -17.74 17.61
CA ALA A 835 -14.64 -17.70 18.83
C ALA A 835 -13.75 -17.69 20.09
N THR A 836 -12.72 -18.55 20.10
CA THR A 836 -11.77 -18.61 21.22
C THR A 836 -11.08 -17.28 21.41
N LEU A 837 -10.56 -16.66 20.35
CA LEU A 837 -9.91 -15.34 20.45
C LEU A 837 -10.87 -14.26 20.97
N ILE A 838 -12.11 -14.24 20.48
CA ILE A 838 -13.12 -13.27 20.92
C ILE A 838 -13.44 -13.44 22.41
N VAL A 839 -13.73 -14.68 22.82
CA VAL A 839 -14.14 -15.00 24.19
C VAL A 839 -12.99 -14.82 25.17
N THR A 840 -11.84 -15.42 24.90
CA THR A 840 -10.67 -15.33 25.80
C THR A 840 -10.13 -13.90 25.88
N GLY A 841 -10.10 -13.17 24.76
CA GLY A 841 -9.68 -11.76 24.75
C GLY A 841 -10.63 -10.83 25.50
N ALA A 842 -11.92 -11.19 25.62
CA ALA A 842 -12.89 -10.46 26.44
C ALA A 842 -12.82 -10.87 27.92
N ILE A 843 -12.70 -12.17 28.21
CA ILE A 843 -12.74 -12.72 29.58
C ILE A 843 -11.50 -12.32 30.39
N ILE A 844 -10.30 -12.41 29.83
CA ILE A 844 -9.05 -12.14 30.57
C ILE A 844 -9.07 -10.75 31.24
N PRO A 845 -9.34 -9.64 30.54
CA PRO A 845 -9.39 -8.32 31.18
C PRO A 845 -10.54 -8.13 32.16
N ILE A 846 -11.59 -8.97 32.10
CA ILE A 846 -12.68 -8.89 33.05
C ILE A 846 -12.27 -9.38 34.44
N PHE A 847 -11.47 -10.43 34.50
CA PHE A 847 -11.11 -11.07 35.77
C PHE A 847 -9.72 -10.68 36.27
N PHE A 848 -8.84 -10.26 35.38
CA PHE A 848 -7.44 -10.03 35.69
C PHE A 848 -7.01 -8.61 35.34
N VAL A 849 -6.07 -8.10 36.12
CA VAL A 849 -5.36 -6.84 35.85
C VAL A 849 -3.86 -7.07 36.10
N GLN A 850 -3.00 -6.55 35.24
CA GLN A 850 -1.56 -6.62 35.44
C GLN A 850 -1.11 -5.57 36.46
N SER A 851 -0.20 -5.94 37.36
CA SER A 851 0.46 -4.99 38.27
C SER A 851 1.22 -3.91 37.48
N GLY A 852 1.03 -2.63 37.82
CA GLY A 852 1.66 -1.49 37.14
C GLY A 852 0.66 -0.68 36.32
N THR A 853 0.34 -1.12 35.10
CA THR A 853 -0.57 -0.38 34.20
C THR A 853 -1.76 -1.23 33.73
N ALA A 854 -2.96 -0.76 34.08
CA ALA A 854 -4.22 -1.44 33.75
C ALA A 854 -4.47 -1.53 32.22
N TRP A 855 -3.92 -0.59 31.46
CA TRP A 855 -3.97 -0.55 30.00
C TRP A 855 -3.41 -1.79 29.31
N ASN A 856 -2.43 -2.45 29.92
CA ASN A 856 -1.80 -3.63 29.34
C ASN A 856 -2.76 -4.82 29.20
N THR A 857 -3.58 -5.08 30.23
CA THR A 857 -4.54 -6.19 30.18
C THR A 857 -5.72 -5.89 29.26
N ILE A 858 -6.07 -4.63 29.08
CA ILE A 858 -7.16 -4.22 28.18
C ILE A 858 -6.84 -4.54 26.71
N GLN A 859 -5.56 -4.61 26.33
CA GLN A 859 -5.15 -4.89 24.94
C GLN A 859 -5.62 -6.26 24.42
N PHE A 860 -6.00 -7.20 25.31
CA PHE A 860 -6.66 -8.45 24.93
C PHE A 860 -7.97 -8.22 24.18
N ILE A 861 -8.77 -7.21 24.56
CA ILE A 861 -10.04 -6.86 23.90
C ILE A 861 -9.82 -6.43 22.45
N TYR A 862 -8.66 -5.87 22.10
CA TYR A 862 -8.41 -5.35 20.75
C TYR A 862 -8.46 -6.49 19.72
N TYR A 863 -7.90 -7.65 20.07
CA TYR A 863 -8.02 -8.86 19.24
C TYR A 863 -9.46 -9.33 19.15
N SER A 864 -10.21 -9.31 20.26
CA SER A 864 -11.63 -9.64 20.25
C SER A 864 -12.41 -8.76 19.28
N LEU A 865 -12.16 -7.45 19.24
CA LEU A 865 -12.85 -6.51 18.34
C LEU A 865 -12.48 -6.73 16.87
N VAL A 866 -11.21 -6.99 16.56
CA VAL A 866 -10.76 -7.29 15.19
C VAL A 866 -11.44 -8.56 14.65
N PHE A 867 -11.39 -9.64 15.42
CA PHE A 867 -12.01 -10.92 15.03
C PHE A 867 -13.54 -10.85 15.06
N SER A 868 -14.12 -10.03 15.94
CA SER A 868 -15.54 -9.68 15.90
C SER A 868 -15.92 -8.97 14.60
N GLY A 869 -15.06 -8.08 14.09
CA GLY A 869 -15.25 -7.42 12.80
C GLY A 869 -15.27 -8.41 11.62
N ILE A 870 -14.36 -9.39 11.62
CA ILE A 870 -14.34 -10.44 10.58
C ILE A 870 -15.65 -11.23 10.59
N LEU A 871 -16.09 -11.70 11.77
CA LEU A 871 -17.35 -12.42 11.87
C LEU A 871 -18.56 -11.57 11.51
N ALA A 872 -18.60 -10.30 11.94
CA ALA A 872 -19.68 -9.39 11.59
C ALA A 872 -19.78 -9.22 10.07
N GLY A 873 -18.64 -9.04 9.39
CA GLY A 873 -18.61 -8.93 7.93
C GLY A 873 -19.06 -10.20 7.21
N VAL A 874 -18.63 -11.38 7.69
CA VAL A 874 -19.11 -12.67 7.17
C VAL A 874 -20.61 -12.82 7.36
N THR A 875 -21.12 -12.50 8.56
CA THR A 875 -22.54 -12.63 8.92
C THR A 875 -23.41 -11.67 8.10
N PHE A 876 -22.98 -10.43 7.96
CA PHE A 876 -23.71 -9.42 7.20
C PHE A 876 -23.74 -9.75 5.71
N ALA A 877 -22.63 -10.22 5.14
CA ALA A 877 -22.59 -10.70 3.76
C ALA A 877 -23.48 -11.93 3.56
N GLU A 878 -23.58 -12.84 4.55
CA GLU A 878 -24.53 -13.95 4.49
C GLU A 878 -25.98 -13.49 4.54
N PHE A 879 -26.30 -12.50 5.38
CA PHE A 879 -27.62 -11.89 5.42
C PHE A 879 -27.98 -11.31 4.05
N ILE A 880 -27.08 -10.55 3.43
CA ILE A 880 -27.28 -9.99 2.07
C ILE A 880 -27.52 -11.10 1.04
N GLN A 881 -26.72 -12.17 1.08
CA GLN A 881 -26.82 -13.28 0.11
C GLN A 881 -28.09 -14.12 0.26
N LYS A 882 -28.60 -14.29 1.50
CA LYS A 882 -29.78 -15.10 1.80
C LYS A 882 -31.07 -14.29 1.80
N SER A 883 -30.99 -12.96 1.84
CA SER A 883 -32.14 -12.08 1.91
C SER A 883 -32.99 -12.15 0.65
N LYS A 884 -34.32 -12.21 0.82
CA LYS A 884 -35.31 -12.10 -0.26
C LYS A 884 -35.78 -10.65 -0.48
N LEU A 885 -35.15 -9.68 0.18
CA LEU A 885 -35.51 -8.26 0.08
C LEU A 885 -35.14 -7.69 -1.29
N ASN A 886 -35.85 -6.63 -1.70
CA ASN A 886 -35.54 -5.89 -2.92
C ASN A 886 -34.15 -5.24 -2.82
N ALA A 887 -33.44 -5.17 -3.96
CA ALA A 887 -32.08 -4.63 -4.02
C ALA A 887 -31.95 -3.21 -3.46
N SER A 888 -32.95 -2.33 -3.68
CA SER A 888 -32.95 -0.97 -3.12
C SER A 888 -32.94 -0.97 -1.59
N VAL A 889 -33.66 -1.90 -0.96
CA VAL A 889 -33.68 -2.05 0.51
C VAL A 889 -32.33 -2.56 0.99
N ILE A 890 -31.73 -3.52 0.28
CA ILE A 890 -30.38 -4.01 0.59
C ILE A 890 -29.36 -2.87 0.53
N TYR A 891 -29.40 -2.02 -0.50
CA TYR A 891 -28.48 -0.87 -0.61
C TYR A 891 -28.67 0.15 0.51
N ILE A 892 -29.92 0.41 0.93
CA ILE A 892 -30.20 1.26 2.09
C ILE A 892 -29.58 0.65 3.35
N ILE A 893 -29.77 -0.65 3.58
CA ILE A 893 -29.18 -1.35 4.73
C ILE A 893 -27.65 -1.27 4.70
N GLU A 894 -27.02 -1.54 3.54
CA GLU A 894 -25.57 -1.42 3.38
C GLU A 894 -25.08 0.00 3.68
N ALA A 895 -25.75 1.02 3.14
CA ALA A 895 -25.44 2.43 3.40
C ALA A 895 -25.60 2.78 4.88
N THR A 896 -26.68 2.35 5.54
CA THR A 896 -26.91 2.54 6.97
C THR A 896 -25.81 1.89 7.80
N ILE A 897 -25.40 0.65 7.48
CA ILE A 897 -24.30 -0.01 8.18
C ILE A 897 -23.00 0.77 8.01
N ILE A 898 -22.68 1.25 6.80
CA ILE A 898 -21.47 2.06 6.58
C ILE A 898 -21.51 3.35 7.42
N VAL A 899 -22.63 4.09 7.36
CA VAL A 899 -22.80 5.37 8.09
C VAL A 899 -22.72 5.19 9.60
N LEU A 900 -23.24 4.09 10.16
CA LEU A 900 -23.18 3.83 11.60
C LEU A 900 -21.83 3.26 12.06
N THR A 901 -20.99 2.77 11.14
CA THR A 901 -19.71 2.14 11.46
C THR A 901 -18.57 3.16 11.56
N VAL A 902 -18.59 4.21 10.73
CA VAL A 902 -17.51 5.19 10.57
C VAL A 902 -17.42 6.34 11.62
N PRO A 903 -18.44 6.73 12.42
CA PRO A 903 -18.38 7.94 13.24
C PRO A 903 -17.19 7.99 14.22
N THR A 904 -16.88 6.89 14.91
CA THR A 904 -15.70 6.82 15.80
C THR A 904 -14.39 7.02 15.05
N THR A 905 -14.28 6.50 13.83
CA THR A 905 -13.11 6.69 12.96
C THR A 905 -12.94 8.17 12.64
N PHE A 906 -14.02 8.86 12.26
CA PHE A 906 -14.01 10.29 11.99
C PHE A 906 -13.63 11.10 13.23
N GLY A 907 -14.31 10.86 14.36
CA GLY A 907 -14.04 11.56 15.62
C GLY A 907 -12.61 11.39 16.10
N THR A 908 -12.05 10.18 15.98
CA THR A 908 -10.65 9.92 16.36
C THR A 908 -9.68 10.67 15.45
N LEU A 909 -9.91 10.66 14.13
CA LEU A 909 -9.06 11.39 13.19
C LEU A 909 -9.03 12.89 13.45
N MET A 910 -10.11 13.48 13.94
CA MET A 910 -10.13 14.90 14.32
C MET A 910 -9.12 15.26 15.43
N HIS A 911 -8.62 14.28 16.19
CA HIS A 911 -7.52 14.50 17.15
C HIS A 911 -6.12 14.43 16.49
N TYR A 912 -5.96 13.72 15.38
CA TYR A 912 -4.66 13.50 14.71
C TYR A 912 -4.43 14.43 13.51
N LEU A 913 -5.49 14.90 12.86
CA LEU A 913 -5.42 15.79 11.70
C LEU A 913 -4.99 17.25 11.99
N PRO A 914 -5.30 17.89 13.15
CA PRO A 914 -4.94 19.28 13.39
C PRO A 914 -3.45 19.59 13.22
N LEU A 915 -3.12 20.75 12.65
CA LEU A 915 -1.73 21.16 12.36
C LEU A 915 -0.86 21.29 13.63
N ARG A 916 -1.48 21.66 14.75
CA ARG A 916 -0.80 21.87 16.03
C ARG A 916 -0.83 20.58 16.86
N PRO A 917 0.32 20.00 17.22
CA PRO A 917 0.37 18.77 18.00
C PRO A 917 0.08 19.04 19.48
N PRO A 918 -0.36 18.01 20.22
CA PRO A 918 -0.41 18.07 21.69
C PRO A 918 0.96 18.31 22.34
N ALA A 919 2.02 17.71 21.79
CA ALA A 919 3.38 17.79 22.34
C ALA A 919 4.44 18.06 21.26
N MET A 920 5.56 18.64 21.66
CA MET A 920 6.71 18.83 20.78
C MET A 920 8.06 18.72 21.49
N ILE A 921 9.10 18.43 20.72
CA ILE A 921 10.49 18.75 21.06
C ILE A 921 10.84 20.02 20.29
N SER A 922 11.19 21.11 20.97
CA SER A 922 11.48 22.39 20.32
C SER A 922 12.75 22.32 19.45
N ASN A 923 12.94 23.27 18.53
CA ASN A 923 14.19 23.31 17.74
C ASN A 923 15.44 23.43 18.63
N TYR A 924 15.38 24.26 19.68
CA TYR A 924 16.47 24.38 20.65
C TYR A 924 16.77 23.05 21.36
N GLU A 925 15.73 22.31 21.73
CA GLU A 925 15.90 21.00 22.38
C GLU A 925 16.44 19.96 21.38
N LEU A 926 16.03 20.00 20.10
CA LEU A 926 16.58 19.16 19.04
C LEU A 926 18.07 19.44 18.81
N GLU A 927 18.48 20.72 18.79
CA GLU A 927 19.89 21.11 18.68
C GLU A 927 20.70 20.59 19.89
N ALA A 928 20.15 20.67 21.10
CA ALA A 928 20.78 20.11 22.29
C ALA A 928 20.92 18.58 22.23
N LEU A 929 19.91 17.87 21.75
CA LEU A 929 19.94 16.42 21.55
C LEU A 929 20.95 16.01 20.47
N GLU A 930 21.04 16.78 19.39
CA GLU A 930 22.05 16.59 18.35
C GLU A 930 23.46 16.82 18.90
N PHE A 931 23.66 17.89 19.67
CA PHE A 931 24.92 18.13 20.37
C PHE A 931 25.31 16.96 21.28
N LEU A 932 24.36 16.45 22.07
CA LEU A 932 24.56 15.28 22.95
C LEU A 932 24.94 14.03 22.16
N SER A 933 24.32 13.81 21.00
CA SER A 933 24.60 12.64 20.15
C SER A 933 26.07 12.58 19.69
N LYS A 934 26.71 13.74 19.54
CA LYS A 934 28.11 13.89 19.08
C LYS A 934 29.13 13.81 20.21
N GLN A 935 28.70 13.80 21.47
CA GLN A 935 29.62 13.70 22.61
C GLN A 935 30.21 12.29 22.74
N THR A 936 31.26 12.14 23.54
CA THR A 936 31.78 10.82 23.93
C THR A 936 30.70 9.99 24.64
N ASP A 937 30.83 8.67 24.63
CA ASP A 937 29.89 7.82 25.34
C ASP A 937 29.91 8.09 26.85
N GLY A 938 28.73 8.30 27.40
CA GLY A 938 28.50 8.69 28.78
C GLY A 938 27.06 8.44 29.19
N ILE A 939 26.76 8.71 30.46
CA ILE A 939 25.41 8.66 31.01
C ILE A 939 24.90 10.09 31.09
N VAL A 940 23.77 10.37 30.44
CA VAL A 940 23.14 11.70 30.46
C VAL A 940 22.24 11.80 31.68
N LEU A 941 22.42 12.87 32.45
CA LEU A 941 21.58 13.19 33.60
C LEU A 941 20.45 14.14 33.16
N THR A 942 19.21 13.67 33.25
CA THR A 942 18.00 14.43 32.90
C THR A 942 17.28 14.89 34.16
N GLN A 943 16.44 15.92 34.04
CA GLN A 943 15.54 16.29 35.13
C GLN A 943 14.42 15.24 35.26
N PRO A 944 14.09 14.78 36.49
CA PRO A 944 12.96 13.90 36.73
C PRO A 944 11.65 14.53 36.27
N TYR A 945 10.71 13.67 35.88
CA TYR A 945 9.40 14.11 35.47
C TYR A 945 8.68 14.81 36.63
N ASN A 946 8.06 15.97 36.36
CA ASN A 946 7.29 16.70 37.35
C ASN A 946 5.81 16.74 36.91
N ARG A 947 4.99 15.95 37.60
CA ARG A 947 3.56 15.80 37.30
C ARG A 947 2.76 17.09 37.46
N GLU A 948 3.07 17.90 38.48
CA GLU A 948 2.37 19.17 38.72
C GLU A 948 2.61 20.16 37.57
N ARG A 949 3.87 20.31 37.14
CA ARG A 949 4.23 21.14 35.99
C ARG A 949 3.59 20.65 34.69
N ALA A 950 3.51 19.33 34.50
CA ALA A 950 2.86 18.74 33.34
C ALA A 950 1.35 19.05 33.27
N ILE A 951 0.67 19.04 34.42
CA ILE A 951 -0.76 19.43 34.53
C ILE A 951 -0.92 20.92 34.22
N LEU A 952 -0.07 21.79 34.77
CA LEU A 952 -0.10 23.23 34.51
C LEU A 952 0.15 23.57 33.02
N ALA A 953 0.93 22.75 32.30
CA ALA A 953 1.21 22.94 30.87
C ALA A 953 0.10 22.42 29.94
N GLN A 954 -0.87 21.64 30.44
CA GLN A 954 -1.91 20.99 29.64
C GLN A 954 -2.78 21.97 28.80
N PRO A 955 -3.15 23.17 29.28
CA PRO A 955 -3.98 24.11 28.50
C PRO A 955 -3.28 24.74 27.28
N ASN A 956 -1.95 24.60 27.15
CA ASN A 956 -1.13 25.32 26.18
C ASN A 956 -0.36 24.40 25.20
N PRO A 957 -1.02 23.65 24.30
CA PRO A 957 -0.35 22.85 23.28
C PRO A 957 0.30 23.73 22.17
N PRO A 958 1.40 23.30 21.51
CA PRO A 958 2.17 22.11 21.82
C PRO A 958 3.02 22.36 23.06
N ARG A 959 2.85 21.51 24.07
CA ARG A 959 3.68 21.57 25.28
C ARG A 959 5.02 20.86 25.04
N PRO A 960 6.11 21.30 25.68
CA PRO A 960 7.37 20.57 25.61
C PRO A 960 7.21 19.11 26.04
N LEU A 961 7.89 18.19 25.37
CA LEU A 961 7.68 16.75 25.53
C LEU A 961 7.97 16.27 26.96
N TYR A 962 8.96 16.86 27.63
CA TYR A 962 9.27 16.59 29.04
C TYR A 962 8.18 17.07 30.03
N LEU A 963 7.23 17.91 29.58
CA LEU A 963 6.02 18.30 30.30
C LEU A 963 4.75 17.63 29.76
N TYR A 964 4.90 16.72 28.79
CA TYR A 964 3.77 15.96 28.26
C TYR A 964 3.44 14.77 29.17
N GLU A 965 4.43 13.90 29.36
CA GLU A 965 4.39 12.67 30.13
C GLU A 965 5.84 12.25 30.48
N SER A 966 6.04 11.32 31.41
CA SER A 966 7.38 10.76 31.66
C SER A 966 7.81 9.99 30.41
N THR A 967 8.89 10.36 29.72
CA THR A 967 9.19 9.85 28.36
C THR A 967 10.69 9.64 28.13
N ALA A 968 11.03 8.77 27.18
CA ALA A 968 12.38 8.32 26.86
C ALA A 968 13.10 9.19 25.81
N TYR A 969 12.73 10.47 25.67
CA TYR A 969 13.07 11.24 24.48
C TYR A 969 14.55 11.59 24.38
N VAL A 970 15.25 11.81 25.49
CA VAL A 970 16.69 12.09 25.42
C VAL A 970 17.40 10.86 24.90
N SER A 971 17.08 9.68 25.43
CA SER A 971 17.64 8.42 24.92
C SER A 971 17.29 8.16 23.45
N ALA A 972 16.04 8.40 23.05
CA ALA A 972 15.55 8.17 21.70
C ALA A 972 16.26 9.02 20.63
N PHE A 973 16.49 10.30 20.92
CA PHE A 973 16.96 11.26 19.91
C PHE A 973 18.43 11.64 20.03
N SER A 974 19.08 11.41 21.18
CA SER A 974 20.54 11.55 21.30
C SER A 974 21.29 10.22 21.08
N GLY A 975 20.60 9.08 21.21
CA GLY A 975 21.22 7.75 21.21
C GLY A 975 22.10 7.46 22.44
N LYS A 976 22.14 8.36 23.42
CA LYS A 976 22.87 8.20 24.68
C LYS A 976 22.00 7.52 25.72
N ARG A 977 22.63 6.85 26.70
CA ARG A 977 21.92 6.27 27.84
C ARG A 977 21.66 7.34 28.88
N THR A 978 20.49 7.33 29.50
CA THR A 978 20.18 8.24 30.61
C THR A 978 20.29 7.57 31.96
N TYR A 979 20.51 8.40 32.99
CA TYR A 979 20.52 7.95 34.37
C TYR A 979 19.15 7.40 34.79
N LEU A 980 18.10 8.14 34.45
CA LEU A 980 16.69 7.82 34.71
C LEU A 980 15.79 8.61 33.73
N GLU A 981 15.02 7.91 32.91
CA GLU A 981 13.91 8.43 32.10
C GLU A 981 12.74 7.44 32.12
N ASP A 982 11.54 7.89 31.74
CA ASP A 982 10.37 7.04 31.51
C ASP A 982 10.03 6.08 32.67
N GLU A 983 9.58 6.70 33.75
CA GLU A 983 9.20 6.04 35.00
C GLU A 983 8.09 5.00 34.80
N VAL A 984 7.20 5.23 33.84
CA VAL A 984 6.08 4.32 33.53
C VAL A 984 6.61 3.00 32.96
N ASN A 985 7.48 3.06 31.95
CA ASN A 985 8.05 1.84 31.38
C ASN A 985 8.99 1.12 32.34
N LEU A 986 9.70 1.85 33.22
CA LEU A 986 10.49 1.24 34.29
C LEU A 986 9.64 0.51 35.33
N GLU A 987 8.47 1.06 35.68
CA GLU A 987 7.51 0.39 36.57
C GLU A 987 6.91 -0.86 35.91
N ILE A 988 6.53 -0.78 34.63
CA ILE A 988 6.02 -1.94 33.85
C ILE A 988 7.03 -3.07 33.78
N THR A 989 8.32 -2.75 33.60
CA THR A 989 9.40 -3.73 33.44
C THR A 989 10.03 -4.17 34.77
N GLY A 990 9.58 -3.59 35.89
CA GLY A 990 9.92 -4.04 37.24
C GLY A 990 11.31 -3.60 37.73
N TYR A 991 11.83 -2.46 37.27
CA TYR A 991 13.08 -1.90 37.81
C TYR A 991 12.80 -1.05 39.06
N ASP A 992 13.66 -1.14 40.08
CA ASP A 992 13.61 -0.27 41.25
C ASP A 992 14.19 1.12 40.92
N TRP A 993 13.39 1.93 40.25
CA TRP A 993 13.75 3.28 39.86
C TRP A 993 13.52 4.31 40.96
N ARG A 994 12.64 4.00 41.94
CA ARG A 994 12.21 4.94 42.99
C ARG A 994 13.37 5.34 43.91
N GLN A 995 14.26 4.40 44.26
CA GLN A 995 15.46 4.72 45.05
C GLN A 995 16.37 5.73 44.34
N ARG A 996 16.61 5.54 43.02
CA ARG A 996 17.44 6.48 42.24
C ARG A 996 16.79 7.85 42.09
N GLY A 997 15.46 7.90 41.95
CA GLY A 997 14.70 9.14 41.95
C GLY A 997 14.83 9.91 43.27
N LEU A 998 14.75 9.21 44.41
CA LEU A 998 14.95 9.81 45.73
C LEU A 998 16.37 10.35 45.91
N ILE A 999 17.40 9.58 45.56
CA ILE A 999 18.81 10.01 45.64
C ILE A 999 19.03 11.30 44.84
N TYR A 1000 18.44 11.39 43.64
CA TYR A 1000 18.51 12.59 42.82
C TYR A 1000 17.89 13.81 43.52
N LEU A 1001 16.67 13.67 44.07
CA LEU A 1001 16.00 14.77 44.78
C LEU A 1001 16.77 15.22 46.04
N PHE A 1002 17.30 14.27 46.82
CA PHE A 1002 18.09 14.56 48.02
C PHE A 1002 19.44 15.21 47.69
N SER A 1003 20.11 14.82 46.61
CA SER A 1003 21.33 15.52 46.17
C SER A 1003 21.04 16.97 45.77
N LYS A 1004 19.91 17.23 45.11
CA LYS A 1004 19.53 18.60 44.70
C LYS A 1004 19.22 19.51 45.89
N ALA A 1005 18.59 18.97 46.94
CA ALA A 1005 18.33 19.67 48.20
C ALA A 1005 19.59 19.95 49.05
N LYS A 1006 20.72 19.30 48.74
CA LYS A 1006 22.04 19.59 49.35
C LYS A 1006 22.85 20.64 48.59
N PHE A 1007 22.45 20.97 47.36
CA PHE A 1007 23.14 21.92 46.47
C PHE A 1007 22.32 23.21 46.22
N MET A 1008 21.08 23.29 46.69
CA MET A 1008 20.33 24.53 46.93
C MET A 1008 20.45 24.91 48.40
#